data_AF-A0A8J8P2S0-F1
#
_entry.id   AF-A0A8J8P2S0-F1
#
_cell.length_a   1.000
_cell.length_b   1.000
_cell.length_c   1.000
_cell.angle_alpha   90.00
_cell.angle_beta   90.00
_cell.angle_gamma   90.00
#
_symmetry.space_group_name_H-M   'P 1'
#
loop_
_entity.id
_entity.type
_entity.pdbx_description
1 polymer ?
#
loop_
_entity_poly.entity_id
_entity_poly.type
_entity_poly.pdbx_seq_one_letter_code
_entity_poly.pdbx_strand_id
1 'polypeptide(L)'
;MKNPDQMNVTGWDQRRIMSYDVTGIPDEQIIHQFQDEEIIVSTEMHYNSTCETLPQPFEYRVTLSEGRELPSCFYYEPILKQVSIKALSKFHAGDYLIMVDYFYSNLWYNKQGYVNVSIIANFYPPRFKESLPQLLYIYQNKLTYFNLPSLVDFDGDNSLIDEVKFSNGAAEFIGFYSTQGRLKFSPTLITALGLHKVTLKLCDDNKHQLCKKEVLKVQVVPPKSQEFYENKNSSNHQGIEREIRCKAITIDTLGMVRIGFSEEITLQNSDIDIKIVKDDVEYPLKFKFTKQTGTRIMLQLTNLEEFYPISPFQNQDLIKITFNKNLTTKYQNQERAGIIEKTVLYKKIPMQIESEPERAIFEQLQKIGPPIFFSVTSISFAGALIAQTSMSSFWGMINILQLITIQSLMSINIPGFPRSVNVLLLQMANADLIPYSAILEQLFTHDEMDDEPVNEFFEQGGFESTQSVLNLGSSFIYQALSIPLFLVTLLNAKFHCPKQVKEFQFIFRKCRSQKYWLSKFRWDYFIKLLFEDYLITIMSVGINFYSLDRKTNLEITSLASTAILGLASILAPPLIFLLLKTSDINSKAFKEKYSALIEGLKESKKLLLIQNVWFLVRRLFTAIVLLGMVKCESFQPICLVIISVVNQVVLIRYKPFESKFDNNLEIFNEVCVMYCSFAYLYMTDFIGDIQIKLYAGWALAAITLLTILVNSLIALFLTLAQLYIKTFRKCKLCIRKLQSRYSKNKTVKMLPNRLQNDDALYATMIDDLDNSHTNEAYISTKIRQQKILEQEYRRQPSFFQAFSMQRYEAQRLQFDVKTIRS
;
A
#
# COMPACT_ATOMS: atom_id res chain seq x y z
N MET A 1 -37.43 -12.93 67.48
CA MET A 1 -37.10 -14.32 67.08
C MET A 1 -35.66 -14.55 67.49
N LYS A 2 -35.39 -14.90 68.75
CA LYS A 2 -35.31 -16.27 69.32
C LYS A 2 -34.22 -17.14 68.66
N ASN A 3 -33.06 -17.15 69.32
CA ASN A 3 -32.23 -18.34 69.61
C ASN A 3 -33.13 -19.44 70.22
N PRO A 4 -32.87 -20.75 70.08
CA PRO A 4 -31.80 -21.37 70.88
C PRO A 4 -31.17 -22.65 70.27
N ASP A 5 -30.06 -23.10 70.85
CA ASP A 5 -30.03 -24.43 71.47
C ASP A 5 -29.01 -24.45 72.63
N GLN A 6 -29.52 -24.91 73.78
CA GLN A 6 -28.84 -25.10 75.06
C GLN A 6 -28.66 -26.60 75.29
N MET A 7 -27.65 -26.99 76.09
CA MET A 7 -27.87 -27.99 77.14
C MET A 7 -26.89 -27.80 78.32
N ASN A 8 -27.49 -27.75 79.52
CA ASN A 8 -26.91 -27.65 80.85
C ASN A 8 -26.63 -29.04 81.45
N VAL A 9 -25.66 -29.16 82.37
CA VAL A 9 -25.69 -29.94 83.65
C VAL A 9 -24.57 -29.40 84.58
N THR A 10 -24.86 -28.45 85.49
CA THR A 10 -24.96 -28.54 86.99
C THR A 10 -23.78 -29.10 87.80
N GLY A 11 -23.12 -28.24 88.62
CA GLY A 11 -23.34 -28.20 90.08
C GLY A 11 -22.15 -28.45 91.06
N TRP A 12 -21.88 -27.43 91.92
CA TRP A 12 -21.43 -27.43 93.35
C TRP A 12 -20.06 -28.08 93.71
N ASP A 13 -19.17 -27.57 94.57
CA ASP A 13 -19.23 -26.59 95.68
C ASP A 13 -17.81 -26.01 95.99
N GLN A 14 -17.80 -24.87 96.68
CA GLN A 14 -16.70 -23.94 96.95
C GLN A 14 -15.73 -24.35 98.07
N ARG A 15 -14.48 -23.87 97.99
CA ARG A 15 -13.82 -23.17 99.12
C ARG A 15 -12.59 -22.32 98.70
N ARG A 16 -12.78 -20.99 98.78
CA ARG A 16 -11.86 -19.86 99.05
C ARG A 16 -10.47 -19.80 98.38
N ILE A 17 -10.40 -18.96 97.34
CA ILE A 17 -9.56 -17.76 97.14
C ILE A 17 -8.22 -17.69 97.92
N MET A 18 -7.11 -17.66 97.16
CA MET A 18 -6.15 -16.57 97.22
C MET A 18 -5.78 -16.16 95.79
N SER A 19 -6.38 -15.07 95.33
CA SER A 19 -5.94 -14.36 94.13
C SER A 19 -4.63 -13.64 94.45
N TYR A 20 -3.56 -13.97 93.74
CA TYR A 20 -2.46 -13.04 93.55
C TYR A 20 -2.61 -12.43 92.16
N ASP A 21 -2.99 -11.17 92.17
CA ASP A 21 -2.93 -10.28 91.03
C ASP A 21 -1.44 -10.00 90.77
N VAL A 22 -0.96 -10.38 89.58
CA VAL A 22 0.35 -9.98 89.07
C VAL A 22 0.12 -9.43 87.67
N THR A 23 -0.46 -8.24 87.63
CA THR A 23 -0.35 -7.30 86.52
C THR A 23 1.11 -6.85 86.45
N GLY A 24 1.76 -7.05 85.30
CA GLY A 24 3.17 -6.69 85.16
C GLY A 24 3.87 -7.24 83.92
N ILE A 25 3.23 -7.19 82.75
CA ILE A 25 3.94 -7.08 81.48
C ILE A 25 3.20 -5.96 80.74
N PRO A 26 3.86 -4.88 80.29
CA PRO A 26 3.20 -3.83 79.53
C PRO A 26 2.68 -4.41 78.22
N ASP A 27 1.45 -4.06 77.82
CA ASP A 27 0.95 -4.24 76.45
C ASP A 27 1.75 -3.33 75.51
N GLU A 28 3.00 -3.67 75.21
CA GLU A 28 3.78 -2.99 74.17
C GLU A 28 3.48 -3.63 72.81
N GLN A 29 2.71 -2.93 71.98
CA GLN A 29 2.63 -3.22 70.54
C GLN A 29 3.97 -2.87 69.90
N ILE A 30 4.70 -3.88 69.44
CA ILE A 30 5.93 -3.69 68.65
C ILE A 30 5.54 -3.65 67.18
N ILE A 31 5.44 -2.44 66.60
CA ILE A 31 5.17 -2.22 65.18
C ILE A 31 6.51 -1.96 64.45
N HIS A 32 6.93 -2.90 63.60
CA HIS A 32 8.13 -2.76 62.76
C HIS A 32 7.81 -3.05 61.28
N GLN A 33 8.42 -2.29 60.37
CA GLN A 33 8.20 -2.32 58.92
C GLN A 33 9.56 -2.50 58.23
N PHE A 34 9.68 -3.38 57.22
CA PHE A 34 10.96 -4.03 56.87
C PHE A 34 11.42 -3.85 55.41
N GLN A 35 12.74 -3.86 55.19
CA GLN A 35 13.44 -4.15 53.93
C GLN A 35 14.71 -4.99 54.23
N ASP A 36 14.83 -6.17 53.60
CA ASP A 36 16.04 -6.99 53.34
C ASP A 36 17.17 -7.19 54.39
N GLU A 37 16.96 -6.90 55.68
CA GLU A 37 17.91 -7.26 56.76
C GLU A 37 17.32 -8.26 57.77
N GLU A 38 18.18 -9.13 58.30
CA GLU A 38 17.87 -10.09 59.36
C GLU A 38 17.65 -9.34 60.68
N ILE A 39 16.41 -9.33 61.20
CA ILE A 39 16.08 -8.62 62.43
C ILE A 39 15.95 -9.59 63.60
N ILE A 40 16.83 -9.34 64.55
CA ILE A 40 16.95 -9.96 65.87
C ILE A 40 16.04 -9.13 66.81
N VAL A 41 14.75 -9.50 66.94
CA VAL A 41 13.87 -8.89 67.96
C VAL A 41 14.18 -9.57 69.29
N SER A 42 15.06 -8.99 70.11
CA SER A 42 15.42 -9.55 71.41
C SER A 42 14.53 -8.95 72.48
N THR A 43 13.40 -9.58 72.76
CA THR A 43 12.66 -9.27 73.99
C THR A 43 13.32 -10.05 75.13
N GLU A 44 14.20 -9.41 75.89
CA GLU A 44 14.71 -10.02 77.13
C GLU A 44 13.53 -10.21 78.09
N MET A 45 13.06 -11.45 78.21
CA MET A 45 12.04 -11.82 79.19
C MET A 45 12.67 -11.80 80.59
N HIS A 46 12.76 -10.63 81.21
CA HIS A 46 13.18 -10.51 82.59
C HIS A 46 12.08 -10.99 83.53
N TYR A 47 12.25 -12.22 84.04
CA TYR A 47 11.47 -12.69 85.17
C TYR A 47 12.07 -12.14 86.46
N ASN A 48 11.47 -11.10 87.02
CA ASN A 48 11.87 -10.57 88.31
C ASN A 48 11.32 -11.49 89.42
N SER A 49 12.07 -12.53 89.79
CA SER A 49 11.82 -13.29 91.02
C SER A 49 12.91 -13.02 92.04
N THR A 50 12.55 -12.42 93.17
CA THR A 50 13.42 -12.17 94.33
C THR A 50 13.72 -13.43 95.16
N CYS A 51 13.59 -14.63 94.58
CA CYS A 51 14.03 -15.87 95.21
C CYS A 51 15.32 -16.34 94.56
N GLU A 52 16.44 -15.85 95.10
CA GLU A 52 17.75 -16.41 94.86
C GLU A 52 17.78 -17.85 95.40
N THR A 53 18.18 -18.77 94.54
CA THR A 53 18.50 -20.20 94.75
C THR A 53 17.48 -21.20 94.21
N LEU A 54 17.51 -21.41 92.89
CA LEU A 54 17.35 -22.71 92.23
C LEU A 54 17.77 -22.59 90.75
N PRO A 55 18.92 -23.16 90.32
CA PRO A 55 19.36 -23.17 88.94
C PRO A 55 18.77 -24.40 88.24
N GLN A 56 17.53 -24.29 87.77
CA GLN A 56 16.95 -25.27 86.85
C GLN A 56 16.56 -24.51 85.59
N PRO A 57 16.94 -24.98 84.39
CA PRO A 57 16.64 -24.29 83.15
C PRO A 57 15.12 -24.26 82.94
N PHE A 58 14.55 -23.06 82.79
CA PHE A 58 13.21 -22.92 82.26
C PHE A 58 13.22 -23.35 80.80
N GLU A 59 12.32 -24.26 80.43
CA GLU A 59 12.07 -24.58 79.03
C GLU A 59 10.96 -23.67 78.52
N TYR A 60 11.22 -23.00 77.41
CA TYR A 60 10.24 -22.15 76.74
C TYR A 60 9.76 -22.86 75.49
N ARG A 61 8.45 -22.84 75.28
CA ARG A 61 7.83 -23.27 74.03
C ARG A 61 7.12 -22.08 73.42
N VAL A 62 7.47 -21.76 72.19
CA VAL A 62 6.87 -20.65 71.45
C VAL A 62 5.99 -21.22 70.35
N THR A 63 4.70 -20.90 70.40
CA THR A 63 3.70 -21.27 69.40
C THR A 63 2.86 -20.06 69.04
N LEU A 64 2.00 -20.18 68.04
CA LEU A 64 0.89 -19.24 67.91
C LEU A 64 -0.11 -19.45 69.06
N SER A 65 -0.90 -18.44 69.38
CA SER A 65 -1.95 -18.51 70.43
C SER A 65 -2.98 -19.62 70.21
N GLU A 66 -3.16 -20.04 68.95
CA GLU A 66 -4.00 -21.18 68.58
C GLU A 66 -3.33 -22.55 68.84
N GLY A 67 -2.11 -22.58 69.39
CA GLY A 67 -1.34 -23.79 69.64
C GLY A 67 -0.65 -24.39 68.41
N ARG A 68 -0.65 -23.68 67.27
CA ARG A 68 0.06 -24.10 66.05
C ARG A 68 1.54 -23.72 66.11
N GLU A 69 2.38 -24.47 65.40
CA GLU A 69 3.79 -24.11 65.23
C GLU A 69 3.93 -22.72 64.58
N LEU A 70 5.01 -22.04 64.93
CA LEU A 70 5.35 -20.75 64.36
C LEU A 70 5.48 -20.88 62.82
N PRO A 71 4.96 -19.93 62.03
CA PRO A 71 5.16 -19.91 60.59
C PRO A 71 6.65 -19.88 60.24
N SER A 72 7.02 -20.35 59.04
CA SER A 72 8.43 -20.43 58.60
C SER A 72 9.20 -19.11 58.59
N CYS A 73 8.51 -17.96 58.71
CA CYS A 73 9.14 -16.65 58.85
C CYS A 73 9.55 -16.31 60.28
N PHE A 74 9.17 -17.10 61.28
CA PHE A 74 9.59 -16.92 62.68
C PHE A 74 10.60 -18.00 63.05
N TYR A 75 11.68 -17.59 63.69
CA TYR A 75 12.72 -18.47 64.18
C TYR A 75 12.93 -18.21 65.67
N TYR A 76 12.64 -19.21 66.50
CA TYR A 76 12.90 -19.13 67.93
C TYR A 76 14.26 -19.77 68.24
N GLU A 77 15.18 -18.98 68.78
CA GLU A 77 16.48 -19.43 69.26
C GLU A 77 16.41 -19.69 70.78
N PRO A 78 16.31 -20.96 71.23
CA PRO A 78 16.01 -21.27 72.64
C PRO A 78 17.11 -20.82 73.60
N ILE A 79 18.36 -20.83 73.15
CA ILE A 79 19.53 -20.45 73.96
C ILE A 79 19.50 -18.96 74.30
N LEU A 80 19.15 -18.13 73.32
CA LEU A 80 19.07 -16.67 73.47
C LEU A 80 17.69 -16.20 73.96
N LYS A 81 16.72 -17.12 74.05
CA LYS A 81 15.31 -16.84 74.35
C LYS A 81 14.70 -15.78 73.44
N GLN A 82 15.08 -15.85 72.17
CA GLN A 82 14.80 -14.81 71.19
C GLN A 82 13.95 -15.33 70.04
N VAL A 83 12.94 -14.56 69.64
CA VAL A 83 12.18 -14.81 68.41
C VAL A 83 12.65 -13.83 67.34
N SER A 84 13.30 -14.34 66.30
CA SER A 84 13.72 -13.57 65.12
C SER A 84 12.70 -13.73 64.00
N ILE A 85 12.51 -12.68 63.19
CA ILE A 85 11.53 -12.67 62.10
C ILE A 85 12.26 -12.46 60.78
N LYS A 86 12.05 -13.39 59.84
CA LYS A 86 12.54 -13.33 58.47
C LYS A 86 11.36 -13.49 57.51
N ALA A 87 10.64 -12.41 57.29
CA ALA A 87 9.48 -12.37 56.40
C ALA A 87 9.92 -12.36 54.93
N LEU A 88 9.99 -13.55 54.31
CA LEU A 88 10.47 -13.71 52.92
C LEU A 88 9.36 -13.55 51.86
N SER A 89 8.11 -13.27 52.23
CA SER A 89 6.97 -13.31 51.31
C SER A 89 5.76 -12.53 51.82
N LYS A 90 4.93 -12.03 50.90
CA LYS A 90 3.61 -11.44 51.18
C LYS A 90 2.66 -12.35 51.95
N PHE A 91 2.83 -13.67 51.86
CA PHE A 91 2.03 -14.60 52.65
C PHE A 91 2.36 -14.58 54.14
N HIS A 92 3.46 -13.93 54.52
CA HIS A 92 3.82 -13.71 55.92
C HIS A 92 3.26 -12.40 56.48
N ALA A 93 2.62 -11.55 55.66
CA ALA A 93 1.98 -10.33 56.14
C ALA A 93 0.74 -10.69 56.98
N GLY A 94 0.59 -10.05 58.14
CA GLY A 94 -0.53 -10.31 59.04
C GLY A 94 -0.20 -10.07 60.51
N ASP A 95 -1.23 -10.17 61.33
CA ASP A 95 -1.12 -10.08 62.78
C ASP A 95 -0.95 -11.48 63.38
N TYR A 96 0.13 -11.68 64.11
CA TYR A 96 0.45 -12.92 64.80
C TYR A 96 0.41 -12.68 66.30
N LEU A 97 -0.47 -13.40 67.00
CA LEU A 97 -0.45 -13.47 68.44
C LEU A 97 0.42 -14.68 68.84
N ILE A 98 1.66 -14.41 69.20
CA ILE A 98 2.63 -15.43 69.61
C ILE A 98 2.40 -15.73 71.09
N MET A 99 2.22 -17.01 71.42
CA MET A 99 2.13 -17.50 72.78
C MET A 99 3.47 -18.11 73.20
N VAL A 100 3.94 -17.72 74.36
CA VAL A 100 5.14 -18.27 74.99
C VAL A 100 4.70 -19.01 76.25
N ASP A 101 4.72 -20.34 76.19
CA ASP A 101 4.61 -21.19 77.36
C ASP A 101 5.99 -21.28 78.02
N TYR A 102 6.06 -21.14 79.35
CA TYR A 102 7.26 -21.48 80.10
C TYR A 102 6.98 -22.58 81.12
N PHE A 103 7.76 -23.64 81.02
CA PHE A 103 7.65 -24.83 81.85
C PHE A 103 8.77 -24.87 82.87
N TYR A 104 8.41 -25.18 84.11
CA TYR A 104 9.37 -25.56 85.12
C TYR A 104 9.45 -27.09 85.16
N SER A 105 10.58 -27.66 84.76
CA SER A 105 10.74 -29.09 84.45
C SER A 105 10.35 -30.09 85.57
N ASN A 106 10.19 -29.63 86.81
CA ASN A 106 9.87 -30.48 87.96
C ASN A 106 8.59 -30.12 88.72
N LEU A 107 7.86 -29.08 88.33
CA LEU A 107 6.60 -28.68 88.95
C LEU A 107 5.61 -28.47 87.81
N TRP A 108 4.41 -29.05 87.90
CA TRP A 108 3.34 -28.96 86.89
C TRP A 108 2.75 -27.54 86.77
N TYR A 109 3.62 -26.54 86.65
CA TYR A 109 3.33 -25.12 86.63
C TYR A 109 3.67 -24.60 85.23
N ASN A 110 2.63 -24.32 84.46
CA ASN A 110 2.72 -23.64 83.17
C ASN A 110 2.09 -22.26 83.33
N LYS A 111 2.76 -21.23 82.83
CA LYS A 111 2.16 -19.91 82.64
C LYS A 111 2.47 -19.41 81.24
N GLN A 112 1.48 -18.73 80.66
CA GLN A 112 1.48 -18.27 79.27
C GLN A 112 1.68 -16.76 79.22
N GLY A 113 2.54 -16.30 78.31
CA GLY A 113 2.64 -14.91 77.86
C GLY A 113 2.20 -14.80 76.41
N TYR A 114 1.70 -13.63 76.00
CA TYR A 114 1.31 -13.37 74.63
C TYR A 114 2.03 -12.12 74.10
N VAL A 115 2.46 -12.16 72.84
CA VAL A 115 3.10 -11.05 72.13
C VAL A 115 2.37 -10.83 70.80
N ASN A 116 1.87 -9.63 70.57
CA ASN A 116 1.29 -9.24 69.28
C ASN A 116 2.40 -8.76 68.35
N VAL A 117 2.51 -9.42 67.19
CA VAL A 117 3.46 -9.07 66.13
C VAL A 117 2.68 -8.80 64.85
N SER A 118 2.70 -7.56 64.40
CA SER A 118 2.11 -7.16 63.12
C SER A 118 3.21 -7.05 62.06
N ILE A 119 3.19 -7.94 61.07
CA ILE A 119 4.11 -7.87 59.92
C ILE A 119 3.42 -7.07 58.82
N ILE A 120 3.82 -5.81 58.65
CA ILE A 120 3.37 -4.95 57.55
C ILE A 120 4.32 -5.15 56.36
N ALA A 121 3.75 -5.67 55.29
CA ALA A 121 4.44 -5.96 54.04
C ALA A 121 4.51 -4.72 53.14
N ASN A 122 5.72 -4.29 52.79
CA ASN A 122 5.97 -3.31 51.72
C ASN A 122 6.95 -3.92 50.71
N PHE A 123 6.42 -4.62 49.71
CA PHE A 123 7.20 -5.41 48.75
C PHE A 123 7.33 -4.75 47.39
N TYR A 124 6.40 -3.88 47.02
CA TYR A 124 6.32 -3.32 45.67
C TYR A 124 6.30 -1.80 45.72
N PRO A 125 7.14 -1.11 44.94
CA PRO A 125 6.98 0.32 44.78
C PRO A 125 5.70 0.61 43.96
N PRO A 126 5.09 1.79 44.16
CA PRO A 126 3.92 2.17 43.38
C PRO A 126 4.21 2.24 41.88
N ARG A 127 3.17 2.00 41.08
CA ARG A 127 3.22 2.15 39.62
C ARG A 127 1.97 2.80 39.07
N PHE A 128 2.05 3.31 37.85
CA PHE A 128 0.87 3.75 37.14
C PHE A 128 -0.04 2.56 36.80
N LYS A 129 -1.36 2.75 36.94
CA LYS A 129 -2.38 1.78 36.52
C LYS A 129 -2.30 1.46 35.02
N GLU A 130 -1.95 2.47 34.23
CA GLU A 130 -1.71 2.39 32.79
C GLU A 130 -0.29 2.84 32.50
N SER A 131 0.41 2.16 31.58
CA SER A 131 1.76 2.57 31.19
C SER A 131 1.75 3.96 30.56
N LEU A 132 2.74 4.78 30.89
CA LEU A 132 2.92 6.07 30.23
C LEU A 132 3.16 5.87 28.72
N PRO A 133 2.69 6.80 27.87
CA PRO A 133 3.01 6.76 26.45
C PRO A 133 4.52 6.86 26.25
N GLN A 134 5.05 6.10 25.29
CA GLN A 134 6.49 6.11 25.00
C GLN A 134 6.99 7.48 24.50
N LEU A 135 6.12 8.26 23.86
CA LEU A 135 6.40 9.59 23.35
C LEU A 135 5.13 10.45 23.35
N LEU A 136 5.22 11.66 23.89
CA LEU A 136 4.13 12.64 23.91
C LEU A 136 4.48 13.84 23.03
N TYR A 137 3.62 14.19 22.06
CA TYR A 137 3.81 15.34 21.18
C TYR A 137 3.13 16.60 21.73
N ILE A 138 3.89 17.68 21.84
CA ILE A 138 3.41 19.00 22.28
C ILE A 138 3.76 20.03 21.22
N TYR A 139 2.86 20.97 20.96
CA TYR A 139 3.10 22.05 19.99
C TYR A 139 3.62 23.30 20.69
N GLN A 140 4.63 23.93 20.11
CA GLN A 140 5.11 25.24 20.54
C GLN A 140 3.96 26.25 20.58
N ASN A 141 3.98 27.18 21.55
CA ASN A 141 2.96 28.19 21.81
C ASN A 141 1.56 27.66 22.13
N LYS A 142 1.40 26.34 22.34
CA LYS A 142 0.13 25.73 22.72
C LYS A 142 0.16 25.23 24.16
N LEU A 143 -0.65 25.86 25.00
CA LEU A 143 -0.88 25.39 26.35
C LEU A 143 -1.58 24.02 26.32
N THR A 144 -0.89 22.99 26.82
CA THR A 144 -1.38 21.61 26.81
C THR A 144 -1.32 21.03 28.22
N TYR A 145 -2.29 20.20 28.59
CA TYR A 145 -2.29 19.47 29.85
C TYR A 145 -2.27 17.96 29.57
N PHE A 146 -1.44 17.23 30.32
CA PHE A 146 -1.41 15.77 30.30
C PHE A 146 -1.74 15.25 31.70
N ASN A 147 -2.84 14.53 31.81
CA ASN A 147 -3.23 13.88 33.06
C ASN A 147 -2.41 12.60 33.21
N LEU A 148 -1.69 12.45 34.32
CA LEU A 148 -0.99 11.21 34.63
C LEU A 148 -2.03 10.15 35.00
N PRO A 149 -1.80 8.87 34.65
CA PRO A 149 -2.64 7.78 35.13
C PRO A 149 -2.68 7.74 36.65
N SER A 150 -3.75 7.18 37.22
CA SER A 150 -3.78 6.97 38.68
C SER A 150 -2.70 5.99 39.09
N LEU A 151 -2.10 6.21 40.26
CA LEU A 151 -1.19 5.27 40.86
C LEU A 151 -1.95 4.08 41.46
N VAL A 152 -1.31 2.92 41.44
CA VAL A 152 -1.75 1.72 42.12
C VAL A 152 -0.52 1.17 42.82
N ASP A 153 -0.65 0.98 44.13
CA ASP A 153 0.23 0.13 44.89
C ASP A 153 -0.40 -1.26 45.02
N PHE A 154 0.42 -2.30 44.91
CA PHE A 154 -0.02 -3.66 45.13
C PHE A 154 -0.10 -4.04 46.60
N ASP A 155 0.59 -3.30 47.48
CA ASP A 155 0.55 -3.54 48.92
C ASP A 155 -0.66 -2.86 49.60
N GLY A 156 -1.37 -2.00 48.86
CA GLY A 156 -2.67 -1.43 49.27
C GLY A 156 -2.58 -0.18 50.17
N ASP A 157 -1.40 0.39 50.28
CA ASP A 157 -1.04 1.64 50.94
C ASP A 157 -1.21 2.87 50.01
N ASN A 158 -0.96 4.07 50.53
CA ASN A 158 -1.12 5.28 49.72
C ASN A 158 0.16 5.58 48.95
N SER A 159 -0.01 5.78 47.64
CA SER A 159 1.10 6.15 46.76
C SER A 159 1.08 7.64 46.42
N LEU A 160 2.26 8.26 46.31
CA LEU A 160 2.43 9.65 45.91
C LEU A 160 3.54 9.83 44.87
N ILE A 161 3.45 10.93 44.11
CA ILE A 161 4.52 11.37 43.21
C ILE A 161 5.45 12.27 44.03
N ASP A 162 6.54 11.69 44.51
CA ASP A 162 7.50 12.32 45.42
C ASP A 162 8.32 13.42 44.72
N GLU A 163 8.82 13.12 43.52
CA GLU A 163 9.72 14.02 42.80
C GLU A 163 9.45 14.02 41.29
N VAL A 164 9.52 15.19 40.67
CA VAL A 164 9.46 15.37 39.22
C VAL A 164 10.72 16.10 38.74
N LYS A 165 11.55 15.41 37.96
CA LYS A 165 12.76 15.99 37.35
C LYS A 165 12.56 16.24 35.86
N PHE A 166 13.00 17.40 35.41
CA PHE A 166 12.98 17.80 34.01
C PHE A 166 14.40 17.75 33.43
N SER A 167 14.57 17.36 32.16
CA SER A 167 15.83 17.56 31.43
C SER A 167 16.19 19.06 31.36
N ASN A 168 17.48 19.39 31.21
CA ASN A 168 17.96 20.78 31.16
C ASN A 168 17.13 21.64 30.20
N GLY A 169 16.63 22.78 30.68
CA GLY A 169 15.77 23.72 29.92
C GLY A 169 14.26 23.39 29.93
N ALA A 170 13.86 22.14 30.21
CA ALA A 170 12.45 21.76 30.19
C ALA A 170 11.64 22.32 31.37
N ALA A 171 12.30 22.63 32.49
CA ALA A 171 11.67 23.25 33.65
C ALA A 171 11.09 24.65 33.35
N GLU A 172 11.54 25.32 32.28
CA GLU A 172 11.06 26.64 31.88
C GLU A 172 9.63 26.58 31.30
N PHE A 173 9.22 25.43 30.77
CA PHE A 173 7.93 25.29 30.08
C PHE A 173 7.10 24.09 30.51
N ILE A 174 7.61 23.21 31.36
CA ILE A 174 6.87 22.08 31.94
C ILE A 174 6.63 22.35 33.43
N GLY A 175 5.36 22.44 33.82
CA GLY A 175 4.93 22.55 35.22
C GLY A 175 4.21 21.28 35.68
N PHE A 176 4.38 20.91 36.95
CA PHE A 176 3.66 19.80 37.57
C PHE A 176 2.65 20.31 38.62
N TYR A 177 1.41 19.87 38.51
CA TYR A 177 0.33 20.17 39.46
C TYR A 177 0.06 18.93 40.30
N SER A 178 0.75 18.81 41.44
CA SER A 178 0.69 17.64 42.31
C SER A 178 -0.71 17.30 42.80
N THR A 179 -1.51 18.31 43.18
CA THR A 179 -2.90 18.12 43.66
C THR A 179 -3.86 17.56 42.60
N GLN A 180 -3.51 17.67 41.32
CA GLN A 180 -4.34 17.26 40.20
C GLN A 180 -3.71 16.12 39.39
N GLY A 181 -2.50 15.67 39.75
CA GLY A 181 -1.79 14.62 39.02
C GLY A 181 -1.59 14.95 37.53
N ARG A 182 -1.32 16.20 37.17
CA ARG A 182 -1.19 16.62 35.76
C ARG A 182 0.06 17.43 35.47
N LEU A 183 0.61 17.24 34.28
CA LEU A 183 1.68 18.05 33.69
C LEU A 183 1.07 19.13 32.81
N LYS A 184 1.57 20.36 32.92
CA LYS A 184 1.25 21.51 32.08
C LYS A 184 2.44 21.81 31.19
N PHE A 185 2.21 21.89 29.89
CA PHE A 185 3.20 22.28 28.90
C PHE A 185 2.85 23.64 28.33
N SER A 186 3.78 24.59 28.42
CA SER A 186 3.66 25.94 27.86
C SER A 186 4.95 26.36 27.12
N PRO A 187 5.39 25.60 26.08
CA PRO A 187 6.64 25.87 25.37
C PRO A 187 6.54 27.13 24.53
N THR A 188 6.90 28.29 25.09
CA THR A 188 6.90 29.59 24.40
C THR A 188 8.24 29.93 23.76
N LEU A 189 9.34 29.38 24.30
CA LEU A 189 10.69 29.68 23.84
C LEU A 189 11.10 28.75 22.68
N ILE A 190 11.95 29.23 21.78
CA ILE A 190 12.52 28.42 20.68
C ILE A 190 13.41 27.31 21.24
N THR A 191 14.07 27.56 22.37
CA THR A 191 14.86 26.55 23.12
C THR A 191 14.02 25.38 23.63
N ALA A 192 12.69 25.52 23.64
CA ALA A 192 11.79 24.44 24.03
C ALA A 192 11.59 23.41 22.90
N LEU A 193 11.99 23.67 21.66
CA LEU A 193 11.86 22.71 20.55
C LEU A 193 12.77 21.49 20.75
N GLY A 194 12.30 20.32 20.34
CA GLY A 194 13.07 19.06 20.40
C GLY A 194 12.56 18.06 21.42
N LEU A 195 13.38 17.04 21.70
CA LEU A 195 13.04 15.92 22.58
C LEU A 195 13.46 16.21 24.04
N HIS A 196 12.49 16.15 24.95
CA HIS A 196 12.67 16.37 26.38
C HIS A 196 12.30 15.12 27.19
N LYS A 197 12.83 15.03 28.41
CA LYS A 197 12.54 13.91 29.33
C LYS A 197 11.97 14.45 30.64
N VAL A 198 10.85 13.88 31.06
CA VAL A 198 10.25 14.09 32.39
C VAL A 198 10.41 12.80 33.18
N THR A 199 11.15 12.84 34.29
CA THR A 199 11.35 11.69 35.18
C THR A 199 10.48 11.85 36.41
N LEU A 200 9.57 10.90 36.62
CA LEU A 200 8.65 10.86 37.75
C LEU A 200 9.17 9.82 38.75
N LYS A 201 9.37 10.23 40.01
CA LYS A 201 9.70 9.33 41.12
C LYS A 201 8.42 9.07 41.91
N LEU A 202 7.95 7.83 41.84
CA LEU A 202 6.76 7.34 42.54
C LEU A 202 7.24 6.71 43.84
N CYS A 203 6.67 7.06 44.98
CA CYS A 203 7.01 6.46 46.28
C CYS A 203 5.72 6.15 47.06
N ASP A 204 5.74 5.10 47.85
CA ASP A 204 4.70 4.83 48.85
C ASP A 204 4.82 5.79 50.05
N ASP A 205 3.84 5.78 50.95
CA ASP A 205 3.81 6.58 52.18
C ASP A 205 4.33 5.83 53.43
N ASN A 206 5.00 4.68 53.25
CA ASN A 206 5.52 3.89 54.36
C ASN A 206 6.75 4.52 55.01
N LYS A 207 7.06 4.07 56.23
CA LYS A 207 8.26 4.53 56.97
C LYS A 207 9.56 4.23 56.22
N HIS A 208 9.58 3.14 55.45
CA HIS A 208 10.66 2.74 54.55
C HIS A 208 10.13 2.76 53.11
N GLN A 209 10.23 3.93 52.48
CA GLN A 209 9.63 4.16 51.17
C GLN A 209 10.29 3.32 50.07
N LEU A 210 9.49 2.52 49.36
CA LEU A 210 9.86 1.95 48.08
C LEU A 210 9.52 2.93 46.97
N CYS A 211 10.51 3.24 46.13
CA CYS A 211 10.34 4.18 45.03
C CYS A 211 10.66 3.58 43.67
N LYS A 212 9.88 3.95 42.65
CA LYS A 212 10.11 3.61 41.25
C LYS A 212 10.24 4.86 40.40
N LYS A 213 11.18 4.85 39.44
CA LYS A 213 11.33 5.92 38.45
C LYS A 213 10.65 5.54 37.14
N GLU A 214 9.82 6.44 36.63
CA GLU A 214 9.18 6.34 35.32
C GLU A 214 9.60 7.52 34.44
N VAL A 215 9.80 7.29 33.14
CA VAL A 215 10.32 8.31 32.21
C VAL A 215 9.31 8.56 31.09
N LEU A 216 8.81 9.79 31.02
CA LEU A 216 7.98 10.27 29.92
C LEU A 216 8.84 11.07 28.94
N LYS A 217 8.90 10.64 27.68
CA LYS A 217 9.55 11.41 26.61
C LYS A 217 8.54 12.37 25.99
N VAL A 218 8.96 13.62 25.77
CA VAL A 218 8.10 14.69 25.25
C VAL A 218 8.78 15.33 24.04
N GLN A 219 8.18 15.21 22.85
CA GLN A 219 8.64 15.91 21.66
C GLN A 219 7.88 17.23 21.53
N VAL A 220 8.56 18.35 21.73
CA VAL A 220 8.02 19.66 21.39
C VAL A 220 8.30 19.93 19.93
N VAL A 221 7.24 19.89 19.14
CA VAL A 221 7.27 20.23 17.72
C VAL A 221 6.95 21.72 17.55
N PRO A 222 7.49 22.38 16.52
CA PRO A 222 6.98 23.69 16.12
C PRO A 222 5.46 23.59 15.93
N PRO A 223 4.72 24.70 16.07
CA PRO A 223 3.29 24.64 15.78
C PRO A 223 3.20 24.08 14.36
N LYS A 224 2.38 23.03 14.17
CA LYS A 224 2.00 22.62 12.80
C LYS A 224 1.67 23.93 12.11
N SER A 225 2.27 24.17 10.95
CA SER A 225 1.88 25.26 10.07
C SER A 225 0.44 24.97 9.61
N GLN A 226 -0.54 25.11 10.52
CA GLN A 226 -1.74 25.81 10.16
C GLN A 226 -1.23 27.15 9.70
N GLU A 227 -1.33 27.39 8.39
CA GLU A 227 -1.20 28.69 7.78
C GLU A 227 -1.90 29.70 8.70
N PHE A 228 -1.11 30.38 9.53
CA PHE A 228 -1.61 31.37 10.43
C PHE A 228 -1.72 32.61 9.56
N TYR A 229 -2.87 32.76 8.88
CA TYR A 229 -3.30 34.04 8.34
C TYR A 229 -3.48 34.97 9.53
N GLU A 230 -2.38 35.57 9.98
CA GLU A 230 -2.39 36.70 10.88
C GLU A 230 -2.97 37.85 10.06
N ASN A 231 -4.30 37.94 10.07
CA ASN A 231 -5.03 39.06 9.53
C ASN A 231 -4.76 40.25 10.46
N LYS A 232 -3.54 40.79 10.39
CA LYS A 232 -3.21 42.10 10.90
C LYS A 232 -4.08 43.07 10.10
N ASN A 233 -5.22 43.41 10.68
CA ASN A 233 -5.96 44.62 10.39
C ASN A 233 -5.06 45.82 10.76
N SER A 234 -3.99 46.00 10.00
CA SER A 234 -3.19 47.21 9.96
C SER A 234 -3.97 48.17 9.07
N SER A 235 -4.80 48.97 9.73
CA SER A 235 -5.45 50.12 9.15
C SER A 235 -4.45 50.98 8.37
N ASN A 236 -4.78 51.21 7.09
CA ASN A 236 -4.47 52.41 6.30
C ASN A 236 -3.08 52.61 5.68
N HIS A 237 -2.44 51.57 5.15
CA HIS A 237 -1.56 51.76 3.97
C HIS A 237 -2.04 50.86 2.82
N GLN A 238 -2.69 51.47 1.82
CA GLN A 238 -3.22 50.83 0.60
C GLN A 238 -2.10 50.44 -0.39
N GLY A 239 -1.15 49.64 0.07
CA GLY A 239 -0.32 48.79 -0.79
C GLY A 239 -0.68 47.35 -0.44
N ILE A 240 -1.45 46.67 -1.30
CA ILE A 240 -1.81 45.26 -1.08
C ILE A 240 -0.54 44.43 -1.31
N GLU A 241 0.28 44.27 -0.27
CA GLU A 241 1.34 43.28 -0.23
C GLU A 241 0.66 41.91 -0.22
N ARG A 242 0.84 41.15 -1.30
CA ARG A 242 0.38 39.75 -1.36
C ARG A 242 1.47 38.87 -0.77
N GLU A 243 1.10 38.08 0.23
CA GLU A 243 1.95 37.05 0.79
C GLU A 243 2.18 35.96 -0.26
N ILE A 244 3.44 35.68 -0.59
CA ILE A 244 3.78 34.61 -1.53
C ILE A 244 3.94 33.33 -0.72
N ARG A 245 3.06 32.36 -0.97
CA ARG A 245 3.13 31.04 -0.34
C ARG A 245 4.13 30.18 -1.13
N CYS A 246 4.91 29.35 -0.45
CA CYS A 246 5.82 28.39 -1.09
C CYS A 246 5.72 27.01 -0.45
N LYS A 247 5.91 25.97 -1.25
CA LYS A 247 5.75 24.56 -0.85
C LYS A 247 6.81 23.72 -1.55
N ALA A 248 7.49 22.87 -0.79
CA ALA A 248 8.33 21.83 -1.38
C ALA A 248 7.38 20.77 -1.95
N ILE A 249 7.25 20.74 -3.27
CA ILE A 249 6.34 19.84 -3.97
C ILE A 249 6.92 18.42 -3.84
N THR A 250 8.00 18.12 -4.54
CA THR A 250 8.57 16.77 -4.62
C THR A 250 10.08 16.75 -4.49
N ILE A 251 10.62 15.63 -3.98
CA ILE A 251 12.03 15.26 -4.09
C ILE A 251 12.06 13.90 -4.76
N ASP A 252 12.76 13.77 -5.89
CA ASP A 252 12.91 12.48 -6.56
C ASP A 252 14.13 11.69 -6.05
N THR A 253 14.30 10.48 -6.56
CA THR A 253 15.40 9.56 -6.22
C THR A 253 16.76 9.96 -6.79
N LEU A 254 16.79 10.98 -7.64
CA LEU A 254 17.99 11.58 -8.20
C LEU A 254 18.38 12.88 -7.47
N GLY A 255 17.60 13.29 -6.47
CA GLY A 255 17.80 14.51 -5.71
C GLY A 255 17.31 15.75 -6.45
N MET A 256 16.39 15.63 -7.40
CA MET A 256 15.69 16.79 -7.96
C MET A 256 14.61 17.24 -6.98
N VAL A 257 14.74 18.45 -6.49
CA VAL A 257 13.77 19.13 -5.63
C VAL A 257 12.92 20.05 -6.49
N ARG A 258 11.60 19.86 -6.48
CA ARG A 258 10.62 20.76 -7.09
C ARG A 258 9.98 21.61 -6.01
N ILE A 259 10.07 22.94 -6.16
CA ILE A 259 9.44 23.90 -5.24
C ILE A 259 8.38 24.68 -6.02
N GLY A 260 7.17 24.72 -5.46
CA GLY A 260 6.05 25.50 -5.97
C GLY A 260 5.87 26.79 -5.19
N PHE A 261 5.43 27.82 -5.90
CA PHE A 261 5.12 29.14 -5.37
C PHE A 261 3.70 29.54 -5.79
N SER A 262 3.04 30.38 -5.00
CA SER A 262 1.72 30.92 -5.38
C SER A 262 1.80 31.93 -6.55
N GLU A 263 2.99 32.50 -6.80
CA GLU A 263 3.23 33.49 -7.85
C GLU A 263 4.58 33.23 -8.55
N GLU A 264 4.77 33.80 -9.75
CA GLU A 264 6.04 33.71 -10.48
C GLU A 264 7.10 34.59 -9.81
N ILE A 265 8.17 33.95 -9.32
CA ILE A 265 9.27 34.59 -8.59
C ILE A 265 10.57 34.52 -9.39
N THR A 266 11.53 35.43 -9.18
CA THR A 266 12.89 35.29 -9.74
C THR A 266 13.87 35.01 -8.61
N LEU A 267 14.58 33.87 -8.64
CA LEU A 267 15.56 33.49 -7.61
C LEU A 267 17.00 33.55 -8.08
N GLN A 268 17.91 33.95 -7.20
CA GLN A 268 19.34 33.75 -7.34
C GLN A 268 19.85 32.68 -6.36
N ASN A 269 21.01 32.09 -6.65
CA ASN A 269 21.60 31.04 -5.81
C ASN A 269 21.83 31.47 -4.35
N SER A 270 22.11 32.75 -4.11
CA SER A 270 22.32 33.27 -2.75
C SER A 270 21.05 33.31 -1.90
N ASP A 271 19.88 33.14 -2.50
CA ASP A 271 18.61 33.40 -1.85
C ASP A 271 18.05 32.14 -1.17
N ILE A 272 18.64 30.97 -1.45
CA ILE A 272 18.23 29.66 -0.89
C ILE A 272 19.40 29.03 -0.13
N ASP A 273 19.16 28.67 1.12
CA ASP A 273 20.02 27.78 1.92
C ASP A 273 19.34 26.41 2.06
N ILE A 274 20.01 25.36 1.62
CA ILE A 274 19.49 23.98 1.67
C ILE A 274 20.36 23.18 2.63
N LYS A 275 19.74 22.51 3.57
CA LYS A 275 20.40 21.65 4.56
C LYS A 275 19.71 20.29 4.65
N ILE A 276 20.47 19.24 4.91
CA ILE A 276 19.92 17.95 5.38
C ILE A 276 19.85 18.01 6.90
N VAL A 277 18.75 17.55 7.47
CA VAL A 277 18.60 17.26 8.89
C VAL A 277 18.68 15.74 9.06
N LYS A 278 19.78 15.27 9.64
CA LYS A 278 20.04 13.86 9.93
C LYS A 278 20.35 13.72 11.42
N ASP A 279 19.56 12.90 12.11
CA ASP A 279 19.64 12.72 13.58
C ASP A 279 19.63 14.07 14.34
N ASP A 280 18.74 14.98 13.94
CA ASP A 280 18.61 16.36 14.45
C ASP A 280 19.83 17.28 14.20
N VAL A 281 20.82 16.85 13.42
CA VAL A 281 21.98 17.66 13.02
C VAL A 281 21.80 18.21 11.61
N GLU A 282 22.01 19.52 11.44
CA GLU A 282 21.94 20.20 10.15
C GLU A 282 23.27 20.18 9.40
N TYR A 283 23.25 19.66 8.17
CA TYR A 283 24.40 19.64 7.26
C TYR A 283 24.10 20.45 6.00
N PRO A 284 24.96 21.39 5.58
CA PRO A 284 24.73 22.17 4.37
C PRO A 284 24.81 21.28 3.11
N LEU A 285 23.83 21.45 2.23
CA LEU A 285 23.79 20.79 0.92
C LEU A 285 24.11 21.77 -0.20
N LYS A 286 24.95 21.33 -1.12
CA LYS A 286 25.16 22.05 -2.39
C LYS A 286 24.06 21.69 -3.37
N PHE A 287 23.63 22.65 -4.18
CA PHE A 287 22.62 22.42 -5.21
C PHE A 287 22.93 23.23 -6.47
N LYS A 288 22.34 22.81 -7.59
CA LYS A 288 22.40 23.48 -8.89
C LYS A 288 20.99 23.82 -9.36
N PHE A 289 20.76 25.05 -9.78
CA PHE A 289 19.52 25.41 -10.47
C PHE A 289 19.46 24.73 -11.83
N THR A 290 18.39 23.95 -12.05
CA THR A 290 18.20 23.21 -13.30
C THR A 290 17.25 23.95 -14.23
N LYS A 291 16.08 24.36 -13.72
CA LYS A 291 15.04 25.03 -14.51
C LYS A 291 14.11 25.83 -13.62
N GLN A 292 13.62 26.94 -14.13
CA GLN A 292 12.50 27.69 -13.56
C GLN A 292 11.41 27.80 -14.64
N THR A 293 10.16 27.46 -14.30
CA THR A 293 9.01 27.53 -15.20
C THR A 293 7.82 28.10 -14.46
N GLY A 294 7.51 29.37 -14.72
CA GLY A 294 6.41 30.08 -14.04
C GLY A 294 6.58 30.04 -12.53
N THR A 295 5.60 29.46 -11.84
CA THR A 295 5.54 29.30 -10.39
C THR A 295 6.38 28.15 -9.82
N ARG A 296 7.17 27.45 -10.65
CA ARG A 296 7.92 26.26 -10.24
C ARG A 296 9.42 26.43 -10.42
N ILE A 297 10.16 25.96 -9.44
CA ILE A 297 11.64 25.92 -9.45
C ILE A 297 12.10 24.48 -9.27
N MET A 298 13.09 24.09 -10.07
CA MET A 298 13.74 22.78 -10.01
C MET A 298 15.21 22.94 -9.63
N LEU A 299 15.58 22.34 -8.50
CA LEU A 299 16.93 22.32 -7.95
C LEU A 299 17.46 20.90 -7.98
N GLN A 300 18.66 20.69 -8.52
CA GLN A 300 19.37 19.42 -8.44
C GLN A 300 20.29 19.44 -7.23
N LEU A 301 20.08 18.55 -6.26
CA LEU A 301 21.02 18.37 -5.16
C LEU A 301 22.33 17.79 -5.69
N THR A 302 23.45 18.26 -5.15
CA THR A 302 24.81 17.82 -5.51
C THR A 302 25.56 17.42 -4.26
N ASN A 303 26.61 16.61 -4.42
CA ASN A 303 27.44 16.15 -3.30
C ASN A 303 26.71 15.23 -2.31
N LEU A 304 25.69 14.49 -2.76
CA LEU A 304 24.95 13.54 -1.93
C LEU A 304 25.83 12.37 -1.44
N GLU A 305 26.92 12.08 -2.16
CA GLU A 305 27.90 11.04 -1.81
C GLU A 305 28.54 11.27 -0.44
N GLU A 306 28.69 12.53 0.00
CA GLU A 306 29.28 12.86 1.31
C GLU A 306 28.40 12.46 2.50
N PHE A 307 27.09 12.28 2.28
CA PHE A 307 26.10 12.04 3.34
C PHE A 307 25.55 10.61 3.35
N TYR A 308 26.14 9.74 2.52
CA TYR A 308 25.63 8.40 2.26
C TYR A 308 25.76 7.46 3.49
N PRO A 309 24.74 6.61 3.78
CA PRO A 309 23.43 6.55 3.14
C PRO A 309 22.53 7.71 3.54
N ILE A 310 21.85 8.28 2.54
CA ILE A 310 20.81 9.30 2.72
C ILE A 310 19.47 8.60 2.82
N SER A 311 18.75 8.89 3.90
CA SER A 311 17.42 8.35 4.21
C SER A 311 17.40 6.81 4.34
N PRO A 312 18.16 6.25 5.30
CA PRO A 312 18.10 4.81 5.57
C PRO A 312 16.70 4.38 6.00
N PHE A 313 16.30 3.14 5.67
CA PHE A 313 14.92 2.61 5.75
C PHE A 313 14.11 2.94 7.01
N GLN A 314 14.72 3.08 8.19
CA GLN A 314 14.01 3.31 9.45
C GLN A 314 13.92 4.78 9.87
N ASN A 315 14.80 5.65 9.37
CA ASN A 315 14.85 7.08 9.71
C ASN A 315 15.04 7.88 8.43
N GLN A 316 13.95 8.36 7.84
CA GLN A 316 14.04 9.20 6.66
C GLN A 316 14.66 10.55 7.00
N ASP A 317 15.71 10.93 6.28
CA ASP A 317 16.34 12.23 6.42
C ASP A 317 15.38 13.34 5.94
N LEU A 318 15.43 14.51 6.57
CA LEU A 318 14.64 15.67 6.14
C LEU A 318 15.53 16.64 5.38
N ILE A 319 15.01 17.23 4.32
CA ILE A 319 15.58 18.43 3.72
C ILE A 319 14.94 19.65 4.40
N LYS A 320 15.78 20.61 4.79
CA LYS A 320 15.40 21.94 5.27
C LYS A 320 15.80 22.97 4.22
N ILE A 321 14.84 23.68 3.66
CA ILE A 321 15.06 24.72 2.67
C ILE A 321 14.68 26.06 3.30
N THR A 322 15.65 26.98 3.41
CA THR A 322 15.47 28.30 4.02
C THR A 322 15.64 29.37 2.95
N PHE A 323 14.66 30.25 2.81
CA PHE A 323 14.76 31.42 1.92
C PHE A 323 15.32 32.61 2.71
N ASN A 324 16.50 33.08 2.33
CA ASN A 324 17.30 34.03 3.12
C ASN A 324 17.00 35.51 2.83
N LYS A 325 16.29 35.82 1.74
CA LYS A 325 15.97 37.18 1.33
C LYS A 325 14.51 37.33 0.94
N ASN A 326 14.03 38.57 0.99
CA ASN A 326 12.77 38.96 0.36
C ASN A 326 12.89 38.71 -1.15
N LEU A 327 12.05 37.83 -1.68
CA LEU A 327 12.08 37.38 -3.07
C LEU A 327 11.30 38.37 -3.95
N THR A 328 11.89 38.82 -5.05
CA THR A 328 11.19 39.72 -5.99
C THR A 328 10.24 38.92 -6.89
N THR A 329 8.98 39.36 -6.97
CA THR A 329 7.99 38.83 -7.91
C THR A 329 7.94 39.65 -9.18
N LYS A 330 7.64 38.98 -10.29
CA LYS A 330 7.29 39.64 -11.54
C LYS A 330 5.78 39.59 -11.71
N TYR A 331 5.10 40.70 -11.45
CA TYR A 331 3.66 40.81 -11.71
C TYR A 331 3.43 41.78 -12.86
N GLN A 332 2.86 41.29 -13.97
CA GLN A 332 2.52 42.11 -15.16
C GLN A 332 3.70 42.96 -15.70
N ASN A 333 4.89 42.35 -15.82
CA ASN A 333 6.13 43.03 -16.26
C ASN A 333 6.63 44.15 -15.32
N GLN A 334 6.03 44.34 -14.15
CA GLN A 334 6.56 45.19 -13.10
C GLN A 334 7.24 44.31 -12.04
N GLU A 335 8.51 44.61 -11.77
CA GLU A 335 9.20 44.03 -10.61
C GLU A 335 8.60 44.65 -9.36
N ARG A 336 7.90 43.83 -8.56
CA ARG A 336 7.43 44.23 -7.24
C ARG A 336 8.25 43.46 -6.21
N ALA A 337 8.63 44.14 -5.14
CA ALA A 337 9.20 43.46 -3.99
C ALA A 337 8.08 42.64 -3.34
N GLY A 338 8.11 41.33 -3.55
CA GLY A 338 7.36 40.38 -2.75
C GLY A 338 8.09 40.20 -1.42
N ILE A 339 7.37 40.25 -0.31
CA ILE A 339 7.94 39.88 0.97
C ILE A 339 7.56 38.41 1.19
N ILE A 340 8.51 37.52 0.92
CA ILE A 340 8.49 36.20 1.55
C ILE A 340 9.14 36.42 2.90
N GLU A 341 8.31 36.48 3.95
CA GLU A 341 8.82 36.34 5.31
C GLU A 341 9.63 35.04 5.38
N LYS A 342 10.72 35.00 6.15
CA LYS A 342 11.71 33.91 6.13
C LYS A 342 11.03 32.52 6.26
N THR A 343 10.74 31.90 5.12
CA THR A 343 10.04 30.61 5.09
C THR A 343 11.05 29.49 5.16
N VAL A 344 10.74 28.51 6.02
CA VAL A 344 11.51 27.28 6.17
C VAL A 344 10.63 26.12 5.77
N LEU A 345 11.03 25.40 4.72
CA LEU A 345 10.34 24.21 4.24
C LEU A 345 11.06 22.97 4.75
N TYR A 346 10.29 21.99 5.22
CA TYR A 346 10.79 20.66 5.56
C TYR A 346 10.12 19.62 4.65
N LYS A 347 10.91 18.72 4.06
CA LYS A 347 10.38 17.60 3.27
C LYS A 347 11.25 16.37 3.47
N LYS A 348 10.62 15.19 3.55
CA LYS A 348 11.33 13.91 3.65
C LYS A 348 12.08 13.63 2.35
N ILE A 349 13.34 13.23 2.47
CA ILE A 349 14.16 12.81 1.35
C ILE A 349 13.89 11.33 1.12
N PRO A 350 13.52 10.92 -0.09
CA PRO A 350 13.44 9.50 -0.37
C PRO A 350 14.80 8.86 -0.47
N MET A 351 14.87 7.54 -0.30
CA MET A 351 16.12 6.80 -0.51
C MET A 351 16.68 7.13 -1.90
N GLN A 352 17.91 7.64 -1.92
CA GLN A 352 18.61 8.02 -3.14
C GLN A 352 19.31 6.81 -3.75
N ILE A 353 19.64 6.88 -5.04
CA ILE A 353 20.46 5.86 -5.71
C ILE A 353 21.89 5.97 -5.15
N GLU A 354 22.45 4.83 -4.72
CA GLU A 354 23.67 4.80 -3.91
C GLU A 354 24.93 5.01 -4.74
N SER A 355 24.96 4.43 -5.93
CA SER A 355 26.17 4.37 -6.75
C SER A 355 26.03 5.13 -8.06
N GLU A 356 27.08 5.87 -8.43
CA GLU A 356 27.17 6.56 -9.73
C GLU A 356 26.93 5.64 -10.94
N PRO A 357 27.40 4.37 -10.97
CA PRO A 357 27.04 3.44 -12.04
C PRO A 357 25.53 3.17 -12.15
N GLU A 358 24.84 2.97 -11.02
CA GLU A 358 23.38 2.76 -11.01
C GLU A 358 22.64 4.02 -11.47
N ARG A 359 23.10 5.19 -11.04
CA ARG A 359 22.56 6.48 -11.47
C ARG A 359 22.72 6.65 -12.99
N ALA A 360 23.89 6.36 -13.53
CA ALA A 360 24.15 6.43 -14.97
C ALA A 360 23.26 5.46 -15.76
N ILE A 361 23.08 4.22 -15.28
CA ILE A 361 22.15 3.24 -15.88
C ILE A 361 20.72 3.80 -15.85
N PHE A 362 20.29 4.34 -14.71
CA PHE A 362 18.95 4.87 -14.56
C PHE A 362 18.70 6.09 -15.45
N GLU A 363 19.64 7.03 -15.54
CA GLU A 363 19.54 8.17 -16.45
C GLU A 363 19.44 7.72 -17.92
N GLN A 364 20.17 6.67 -18.32
CA GLN A 364 20.03 6.08 -19.65
C GLN A 364 18.65 5.46 -19.84
N LEU A 365 18.13 4.73 -18.84
CA LEU A 365 16.78 4.15 -18.87
C LEU A 365 15.69 5.23 -18.96
N GLN A 366 15.79 6.34 -18.23
CA GLN A 366 14.86 7.45 -18.35
C GLN A 366 14.91 8.14 -19.72
N LYS A 367 16.10 8.27 -20.31
CA LYS A 367 16.26 8.88 -21.64
C LYS A 367 15.72 8.00 -22.75
N ILE A 368 15.91 6.69 -22.66
CA ILE A 368 15.65 5.74 -23.76
C ILE A 368 14.30 5.02 -23.59
N GLY A 369 13.89 4.77 -22.35
CA GLY A 369 12.70 3.98 -21.99
C GLY A 369 11.39 4.55 -22.55
N PRO A 370 10.99 5.80 -22.21
CA PRO A 370 9.72 6.36 -22.68
C PRO A 370 9.64 6.45 -24.21
N PRO A 371 10.67 6.89 -24.96
CA PRO A 371 10.64 6.87 -26.42
C PRO A 371 10.47 5.48 -27.04
N ILE A 372 11.15 4.46 -26.50
CA ILE A 372 11.00 3.07 -26.98
C ILE A 372 9.57 2.60 -26.72
N PHE A 373 9.07 2.77 -25.50
CA PHE A 373 7.71 2.37 -25.14
C PHE A 373 6.67 3.07 -26.01
N PHE A 374 6.79 4.39 -26.16
CA PHE A 374 5.92 5.18 -27.02
C PHE A 374 5.97 4.69 -28.47
N SER A 375 7.14 4.32 -28.98
CA SER A 375 7.30 3.78 -30.34
C SER A 375 6.62 2.42 -30.49
N VAL A 376 6.81 1.49 -29.54
CA VAL A 376 6.17 0.17 -29.55
C VAL A 376 4.65 0.30 -29.45
N THR A 377 4.17 1.16 -28.56
CA THR A 377 2.75 1.49 -28.38
C THR A 377 2.17 2.10 -29.65
N SER A 378 2.84 3.08 -30.24
CA SER A 378 2.40 3.76 -31.46
C SER A 378 2.36 2.81 -32.65
N ILE A 379 3.37 1.94 -32.81
CA ILE A 379 3.40 0.92 -33.87
C ILE A 379 2.28 -0.09 -33.67
N SER A 380 2.05 -0.54 -32.43
CA SER A 380 0.97 -1.48 -32.10
C SER A 380 -0.40 -0.86 -32.34
N PHE A 381 -0.59 0.41 -31.96
CA PHE A 381 -1.80 1.18 -32.20
C PHE A 381 -2.06 1.42 -33.69
N ALA A 382 -1.07 1.91 -34.43
CA ALA A 382 -1.16 2.10 -35.87
C ALA A 382 -1.40 0.77 -36.59
N GLY A 383 -0.70 -0.29 -36.17
CA GLY A 383 -0.89 -1.64 -36.65
C GLY A 383 -2.31 -2.14 -36.42
N ALA A 384 -2.86 -1.93 -35.23
CA ALA A 384 -4.24 -2.30 -34.90
C ALA A 384 -5.27 -1.50 -35.69
N LEU A 385 -5.06 -0.20 -35.91
CA LEU A 385 -5.93 0.62 -36.77
C LEU A 385 -5.90 0.15 -38.23
N ILE A 386 -4.71 -0.06 -38.80
CA ILE A 386 -4.52 -0.48 -40.20
C ILE A 386 -5.03 -1.90 -40.41
N ALA A 387 -4.68 -2.79 -39.49
CA ALA A 387 -5.09 -4.17 -39.53
C ALA A 387 -6.52 -4.36 -39.01
N GLN A 388 -7.20 -3.36 -38.45
CA GLN A 388 -8.49 -3.54 -37.76
C GLN A 388 -8.45 -4.72 -36.77
N THR A 389 -7.32 -4.90 -36.08
CA THR A 389 -7.12 -6.00 -35.14
C THR A 389 -7.36 -5.55 -33.72
N SER A 390 -7.69 -6.49 -32.85
CA SER A 390 -7.88 -6.18 -31.44
C SER A 390 -6.54 -5.76 -30.83
N MET A 391 -6.56 -4.70 -30.03
CA MET A 391 -5.43 -4.29 -29.19
C MET A 391 -5.35 -5.12 -27.90
N SER A 392 -5.98 -6.29 -27.85
CA SER A 392 -6.18 -7.03 -26.60
C SER A 392 -4.86 -7.40 -25.93
N SER A 393 -3.84 -7.81 -26.70
CA SER A 393 -2.52 -8.14 -26.15
C SER A 393 -1.80 -6.91 -25.58
N PHE A 394 -1.93 -5.76 -26.25
CA PHE A 394 -1.35 -4.51 -25.78
C PHE A 394 -2.01 -4.03 -24.47
N TRP A 395 -3.34 -4.10 -24.40
CA TRP A 395 -4.08 -3.76 -23.19
C TRP A 395 -3.83 -4.76 -22.06
N GLY A 396 -3.63 -6.05 -22.37
CA GLY A 396 -3.18 -7.05 -21.40
C GLY A 396 -1.85 -6.67 -20.76
N MET A 397 -0.89 -6.16 -21.56
CA MET A 397 0.38 -5.63 -21.07
C MET A 397 0.19 -4.40 -20.16
N ILE A 398 -0.64 -3.44 -20.56
CA ILE A 398 -0.92 -2.26 -19.72
C ILE A 398 -1.57 -2.69 -18.41
N ASN A 399 -2.53 -3.60 -18.46
CA ASN A 399 -3.25 -4.07 -17.28
C ASN A 399 -2.33 -4.75 -16.28
N ILE A 400 -1.34 -5.52 -16.75
CA ILE A 400 -0.37 -6.15 -15.86
C ILE A 400 0.64 -5.14 -15.31
N LEU A 401 1.06 -4.18 -16.13
CA LEU A 401 1.94 -3.11 -15.70
C LEU A 401 1.29 -2.25 -14.62
N GLN A 402 0.03 -1.84 -14.81
CA GLN A 402 -0.72 -1.11 -13.79
C GLN A 402 -0.77 -1.87 -12.47
N LEU A 403 -1.00 -3.20 -12.50
CA LEU A 403 -1.01 -4.01 -11.28
C LEU A 403 0.37 -4.08 -10.60
N ILE A 404 1.46 -4.12 -11.36
CA ILE A 404 2.83 -4.11 -10.80
C ILE A 404 3.19 -2.72 -10.26
N THR A 405 2.87 -1.65 -11.00
CA THR A 405 3.31 -0.30 -10.63
C THR A 405 2.55 0.27 -9.45
N ILE A 406 1.26 -0.01 -9.35
CA ILE A 406 0.41 0.41 -8.23
C ILE A 406 0.78 -0.29 -6.92
N GLN A 407 1.51 -1.41 -6.96
CA GLN A 407 2.06 -2.03 -5.73
C GLN A 407 3.05 -1.12 -5.00
N SER A 408 3.70 -0.19 -5.70
CA SER A 408 4.58 0.79 -5.05
C SER A 408 3.88 1.76 -4.11
N LEU A 409 2.55 1.85 -4.18
CA LEU A 409 1.73 2.66 -3.29
C LEU A 409 1.63 2.06 -1.88
N MET A 410 2.13 0.83 -1.68
CA MET A 410 2.28 0.27 -0.36
C MET A 410 3.13 1.22 0.49
N SER A 411 2.78 1.31 1.77
CA SER A 411 3.50 2.14 2.75
C SER A 411 4.83 1.48 3.16
N ILE A 412 5.64 1.07 2.18
CA ILE A 412 6.91 0.38 2.39
C ILE A 412 8.00 1.26 1.77
N ASN A 413 9.06 1.52 2.52
CA ASN A 413 10.23 2.22 1.97
C ASN A 413 10.89 1.33 0.91
N ILE A 414 10.79 1.75 -0.36
CA ILE A 414 11.40 1.07 -1.51
C ILE A 414 12.80 1.65 -1.73
N PRO A 415 13.82 0.83 -2.06
CA PRO A 415 15.12 1.36 -2.43
C PRO A 415 15.03 2.35 -3.61
N GLY A 416 16.00 3.26 -3.71
CA GLY A 416 16.01 4.33 -4.71
C GLY A 416 15.83 3.80 -6.13
N PHE A 417 16.69 2.88 -6.58
CA PHE A 417 16.67 2.37 -7.97
C PHE A 417 15.34 1.70 -8.39
N PRO A 418 14.79 0.70 -7.65
CA PRO A 418 13.50 0.09 -8.00
C PRO A 418 12.36 1.10 -8.02
N ARG A 419 12.38 2.08 -7.11
CA ARG A 419 11.40 3.16 -7.09
C ARG A 419 11.49 4.02 -8.36
N SER A 420 12.69 4.38 -8.79
CA SER A 420 12.88 5.17 -9.99
C SER A 420 12.42 4.41 -11.25
N VAL A 421 12.72 3.11 -11.32
CA VAL A 421 12.18 2.21 -12.36
C VAL A 421 10.66 2.21 -12.31
N ASN A 422 10.07 2.15 -11.13
CA ASN A 422 8.62 2.13 -11.01
C ASN A 422 7.93 3.43 -11.49
N VAL A 423 8.51 4.59 -11.19
CA VAL A 423 8.02 5.89 -11.72
C VAL A 423 8.02 5.89 -13.25
N LEU A 424 9.11 5.40 -13.86
CA LEU A 424 9.21 5.26 -15.31
C LEU A 424 8.12 4.33 -15.87
N LEU A 425 7.87 3.20 -15.20
CA LEU A 425 6.88 2.23 -15.61
C LEU A 425 5.45 2.73 -15.45
N LEU A 426 5.18 3.53 -14.43
CA LEU A 426 3.88 4.14 -14.21
C LEU A 426 3.51 5.07 -15.37
N GLN A 427 4.46 5.89 -15.84
CA GLN A 427 4.27 6.73 -17.03
C GLN A 427 3.92 5.88 -18.26
N MET A 428 4.52 4.70 -18.40
CA MET A 428 4.18 3.75 -19.47
C MET A 428 2.79 3.12 -19.26
N ALA A 429 2.45 2.75 -18.03
CA ALA A 429 1.19 2.10 -17.68
C ALA A 429 -0.03 3.02 -17.81
N ASN A 430 0.15 4.33 -17.60
CA ASN A 430 -0.91 5.33 -17.80
C ASN A 430 -1.17 5.61 -19.28
N ALA A 431 -0.22 5.26 -20.16
CA ALA A 431 -0.33 5.44 -21.62
C ALA A 431 -0.80 6.86 -22.01
N ASP A 432 -0.22 7.89 -21.40
CA ASP A 432 -0.58 9.29 -21.64
C ASP A 432 -0.21 9.71 -23.08
N LEU A 433 -1.15 9.55 -24.02
CA LEU A 433 -1.00 9.98 -25.41
C LEU A 433 -1.33 11.46 -25.60
N ILE A 434 -2.08 12.05 -24.67
CA ILE A 434 -2.55 13.45 -24.73
C ILE A 434 -1.86 14.24 -23.61
N PRO A 435 -1.27 15.41 -23.91
CA PRO A 435 -0.72 16.31 -22.90
C PRO A 435 -1.87 16.95 -22.09
N TYR A 436 -2.41 16.18 -21.14
CA TYR A 436 -3.62 16.53 -20.40
C TYR A 436 -3.41 17.71 -19.45
N SER A 437 -2.18 17.92 -18.95
CA SER A 437 -1.88 18.99 -17.99
C SER A 437 -2.24 20.36 -18.54
N ALA A 438 -1.87 20.67 -19.79
CA ALA A 438 -2.20 21.93 -20.44
C ALA A 438 -3.72 22.11 -20.64
N ILE A 439 -4.45 21.01 -20.85
CA ILE A 439 -5.91 21.03 -21.00
C ILE A 439 -6.57 21.26 -19.63
N LEU A 440 -6.10 20.57 -18.59
CA LEU A 440 -6.62 20.72 -17.23
C LEU A 440 -6.31 22.10 -16.65
N GLU A 441 -5.10 22.65 -16.87
CA GLU A 441 -4.73 24.01 -16.47
C GLU A 441 -5.61 25.07 -17.15
N GLN A 442 -6.03 24.84 -18.40
CA GLN A 442 -6.97 25.74 -19.10
C GLN A 442 -8.41 25.61 -18.61
N LEU A 443 -8.84 24.38 -18.27
CA LEU A 443 -10.22 24.11 -17.82
C LEU A 443 -10.43 24.47 -16.34
N PHE A 444 -9.40 24.32 -15.52
CA PHE A 444 -9.47 24.45 -14.08
C PHE A 444 -8.32 25.35 -13.58
N THR A 445 -8.68 26.45 -12.93
CA THR A 445 -7.72 27.22 -12.13
C THR A 445 -7.37 26.39 -10.90
N HIS A 446 -6.26 25.66 -10.98
CA HIS A 446 -5.76 24.83 -9.91
C HIS A 446 -4.76 25.64 -9.07
N ASP A 447 -5.06 25.81 -7.77
CA ASP A 447 -4.07 26.28 -6.81
C ASP A 447 -3.31 25.06 -6.29
N GLU A 448 -2.13 24.81 -6.86
CA GLU A 448 -1.25 23.69 -6.50
C GLU A 448 -0.81 23.74 -5.02
N MET A 449 -0.91 24.91 -4.38
CA MET A 449 -0.45 25.09 -3.01
C MET A 449 -1.32 24.32 -2.00
N ASP A 450 -2.63 24.29 -2.25
CA ASP A 450 -3.62 23.74 -1.32
C ASP A 450 -3.82 22.22 -1.48
N ASP A 451 -3.31 21.63 -2.57
CA ASP A 451 -3.44 20.20 -2.83
C ASP A 451 -2.25 19.43 -2.24
N GLU A 452 -2.54 18.41 -1.44
CA GLU A 452 -1.52 17.55 -0.86
C GLU A 452 -1.82 16.10 -1.25
N PRO A 453 -0.80 15.29 -1.62
CA PRO A 453 -1.01 13.86 -1.79
C PRO A 453 -1.33 13.21 -0.43
N VAL A 454 -2.02 12.06 -0.46
CA VAL A 454 -2.40 11.31 0.76
C VAL A 454 -1.20 11.01 1.64
N ASN A 455 -0.09 10.59 1.00
CA ASN A 455 1.22 10.46 1.61
C ASN A 455 2.29 10.48 0.51
N GLU A 456 3.56 10.39 0.92
CA GLU A 456 4.69 10.39 -0.02
C GLU A 456 4.68 9.19 -0.99
N PHE A 457 4.18 8.02 -0.60
CA PHE A 457 4.11 6.84 -1.47
C PHE A 457 3.07 7.02 -2.59
N PHE A 458 1.95 7.69 -2.30
CA PHE A 458 0.95 8.06 -3.31
C PHE A 458 1.50 9.08 -4.31
N GLU A 459 2.18 10.11 -3.82
CA GLU A 459 2.87 11.10 -4.64
C GLU A 459 3.85 10.41 -5.62
N GLN A 460 4.62 9.44 -5.11
CA GLN A 460 5.59 8.69 -5.90
C GLN A 460 4.96 7.76 -6.93
N GLY A 461 3.82 7.17 -6.60
CA GLY A 461 3.04 6.36 -7.52
C GLY A 461 2.12 7.18 -8.42
N GLY A 462 2.43 8.47 -8.64
CA GLY A 462 1.78 9.37 -9.60
C GLY A 462 0.40 9.89 -9.17
N PHE A 463 0.02 9.68 -7.92
CA PHE A 463 -1.16 10.30 -7.31
C PHE A 463 -0.71 11.53 -6.52
N GLU A 464 -0.28 12.57 -7.25
CA GLU A 464 0.26 13.81 -6.68
C GLU A 464 -0.81 14.68 -6.00
N SER A 465 -2.09 14.35 -6.22
CA SER A 465 -3.25 15.15 -5.81
C SER A 465 -4.21 14.33 -4.97
N THR A 466 -5.03 14.99 -4.16
CA THR A 466 -6.21 14.37 -3.56
C THR A 466 -7.42 14.35 -4.50
N GLN A 467 -7.38 15.16 -5.54
CA GLN A 467 -8.48 15.40 -6.44
C GLN A 467 -8.49 14.36 -7.56
N SER A 468 -9.59 13.61 -7.65
CA SER A 468 -9.72 12.51 -8.62
C SER A 468 -9.52 12.93 -10.08
N VAL A 469 -9.89 14.16 -10.46
CA VAL A 469 -9.75 14.67 -11.84
C VAL A 469 -8.27 14.78 -12.23
N LEU A 470 -7.43 15.27 -11.33
CA LEU A 470 -5.99 15.41 -11.58
C LEU A 470 -5.31 14.05 -11.62
N ASN A 471 -5.64 13.17 -10.68
CA ASN A 471 -5.08 11.81 -10.61
C ASN A 471 -5.49 10.90 -11.78
N LEU A 472 -6.67 11.12 -12.37
CA LEU A 472 -7.09 10.41 -13.58
C LEU A 472 -6.33 10.88 -14.84
N GLY A 473 -5.76 12.08 -14.83
CA GLY A 473 -4.96 12.60 -15.95
C GLY A 473 -5.66 12.50 -17.31
N SER A 474 -4.99 11.88 -18.29
CA SER A 474 -5.55 11.70 -19.64
C SER A 474 -6.79 10.79 -19.67
N SER A 475 -6.90 9.83 -18.74
CA SER A 475 -8.09 8.98 -18.61
C SER A 475 -9.35 9.78 -18.34
N PHE A 476 -9.28 10.84 -17.54
CA PHE A 476 -10.43 11.74 -17.32
C PHE A 476 -10.90 12.36 -18.63
N ILE A 477 -9.98 12.79 -19.50
CA ILE A 477 -10.30 13.38 -20.80
C ILE A 477 -10.95 12.34 -21.70
N TYR A 478 -10.43 11.09 -21.75
CA TYR A 478 -11.04 10.01 -22.52
C TYR A 478 -12.46 9.70 -22.05
N GLN A 479 -12.67 9.65 -20.74
CA GLN A 479 -13.98 9.46 -20.14
C GLN A 479 -14.92 10.64 -20.44
N ALA A 480 -14.47 11.88 -20.27
CA ALA A 480 -15.25 13.08 -20.54
C ALA A 480 -15.66 13.19 -22.02
N LEU A 481 -14.75 12.88 -22.95
CA LEU A 481 -15.03 12.85 -24.40
C LEU A 481 -15.91 11.67 -24.80
N SER A 482 -15.88 10.57 -24.05
CA SER A 482 -16.73 9.41 -24.33
C SER A 482 -18.21 9.72 -24.10
N ILE A 483 -18.56 10.53 -23.09
CA ILE A 483 -19.95 10.89 -22.78
C ILE A 483 -20.69 11.56 -23.96
N PRO A 484 -20.21 12.66 -24.58
CA PRO A 484 -20.89 13.26 -25.71
C PRO A 484 -20.92 12.33 -26.92
N LEU A 485 -19.88 11.53 -27.15
CA LEU A 485 -19.88 10.52 -28.21
C LEU A 485 -20.98 9.47 -27.96
N PHE A 486 -21.16 9.02 -26.72
CA PHE A 486 -22.26 8.13 -26.32
C PHE A 486 -23.61 8.77 -26.62
N LEU A 487 -23.82 10.01 -26.17
CA LEU A 487 -25.07 10.75 -26.38
C LEU A 487 -25.39 10.90 -27.87
N VAL A 488 -24.40 11.24 -28.70
CA VAL A 488 -24.56 11.29 -30.16
C VAL A 488 -25.00 9.92 -30.71
N THR A 489 -24.44 8.81 -30.23
CA THR A 489 -24.89 7.47 -30.66
C THR A 489 -26.32 7.15 -30.20
N LEU A 490 -26.74 7.59 -29.00
CA LEU A 490 -28.09 7.42 -28.49
C LEU A 490 -29.12 8.27 -29.26
N LEU A 491 -28.80 9.53 -29.50
CA LEU A 491 -29.64 10.45 -30.26
C LEU A 491 -29.80 9.94 -31.70
N ASN A 492 -28.73 9.46 -32.34
CA ASN A 492 -28.82 8.84 -33.68
C ASN A 492 -29.71 7.57 -33.70
N ALA A 493 -29.73 6.80 -32.60
CA ALA A 493 -30.60 5.64 -32.50
C ALA A 493 -32.09 6.04 -32.32
N LYS A 494 -32.37 7.09 -31.55
CA LYS A 494 -33.74 7.56 -31.26
C LYS A 494 -34.32 8.41 -32.39
N PHE A 495 -33.51 9.28 -33.01
CA PHE A 495 -33.89 10.13 -34.14
C PHE A 495 -33.75 9.42 -35.49
N HIS A 496 -34.20 8.17 -35.58
CA HIS A 496 -34.62 7.56 -36.85
C HIS A 496 -35.87 8.29 -37.41
N CYS A 497 -35.82 9.62 -37.46
CA CYS A 497 -36.89 10.49 -37.89
C CYS A 497 -36.88 10.52 -39.43
N PRO A 498 -37.96 10.13 -40.12
CA PRO A 498 -37.87 9.72 -41.52
C PRO A 498 -37.61 10.82 -42.56
N LYS A 499 -37.66 12.13 -42.25
CA LYS A 499 -37.75 13.14 -43.34
C LYS A 499 -36.94 14.44 -43.26
N GLN A 500 -36.51 14.94 -42.09
CA GLN A 500 -35.99 16.33 -42.02
C GLN A 500 -34.46 16.51 -41.92
N VAL A 501 -33.68 15.46 -41.62
CA VAL A 501 -32.20 15.58 -41.54
C VAL A 501 -31.53 14.91 -42.75
N LYS A 502 -31.99 15.21 -43.96
CA LYS A 502 -31.46 14.57 -45.19
C LYS A 502 -30.00 14.92 -45.46
N GLU A 503 -29.54 16.12 -45.11
CA GLU A 503 -28.16 16.57 -45.35
C GLU A 503 -27.15 15.93 -44.38
N PHE A 504 -27.44 15.88 -43.07
CA PHE A 504 -26.57 15.18 -42.13
C PHE A 504 -26.57 13.67 -42.38
N GLN A 505 -27.72 13.09 -42.75
CA GLN A 505 -27.77 11.70 -43.19
C GLN A 505 -27.01 11.44 -44.48
N PHE A 506 -26.80 12.42 -45.37
CA PHE A 506 -26.08 12.22 -46.63
C PHE A 506 -24.60 11.92 -46.42
N ILE A 507 -23.95 12.65 -45.48
CA ILE A 507 -22.55 12.42 -45.12
C ILE A 507 -22.37 11.02 -44.51
N PHE A 508 -23.35 10.55 -43.73
CA PHE A 508 -23.23 9.28 -43.00
C PHE A 508 -23.81 8.04 -43.73
N ARG A 509 -24.83 8.19 -44.60
CA ARG A 509 -25.53 7.07 -45.27
C ARG A 509 -24.68 6.29 -46.26
N LYS A 510 -23.64 6.90 -46.84
CA LYS A 510 -22.80 6.22 -47.85
C LYS A 510 -21.93 5.11 -47.25
N CYS A 511 -21.78 5.08 -45.92
CA CYS A 511 -20.97 4.10 -45.22
C CYS A 511 -21.83 2.96 -44.67
N ARG A 512 -21.86 1.81 -45.36
CA ARG A 512 -22.40 0.54 -44.84
C ARG A 512 -21.74 0.13 -43.49
N SER A 513 -20.57 0.71 -43.20
CA SER A 513 -19.86 0.61 -41.92
C SER A 513 -20.53 1.38 -40.77
N GLN A 514 -21.45 2.32 -41.02
CA GLN A 514 -22.04 3.17 -39.97
C GLN A 514 -22.81 2.35 -38.91
N LYS A 515 -23.68 1.42 -39.34
CA LYS A 515 -24.44 0.58 -38.41
C LYS A 515 -23.51 -0.23 -37.51
N TYR A 516 -22.43 -0.76 -38.09
CA TYR A 516 -21.41 -1.51 -37.37
C TYR A 516 -20.64 -0.63 -36.37
N TRP A 517 -20.22 0.57 -36.78
CA TRP A 517 -19.52 1.51 -35.90
C TRP A 517 -20.42 2.00 -34.76
N LEU A 518 -21.67 2.37 -35.04
CA LEU A 518 -22.61 2.82 -34.01
C LEU A 518 -22.94 1.71 -33.01
N SER A 519 -23.13 0.46 -33.45
CA SER A 519 -23.42 -0.64 -32.54
C SER A 519 -22.21 -0.96 -31.66
N LYS A 520 -21.01 -1.00 -32.24
CA LYS A 520 -19.77 -1.28 -31.53
C LYS A 520 -19.42 -0.15 -30.56
N PHE A 521 -19.39 1.09 -31.04
CA PHE A 521 -19.03 2.24 -30.21
C PHE A 521 -19.99 2.46 -29.03
N ARG A 522 -21.28 2.16 -29.19
CA ARG A 522 -22.28 2.44 -28.14
C ARG A 522 -22.05 1.65 -26.85
N TRP A 523 -21.58 0.41 -26.91
CA TRP A 523 -21.49 -0.46 -25.73
C TRP A 523 -20.12 -1.08 -25.54
N ASP A 524 -19.52 -1.57 -26.63
CA ASP A 524 -18.20 -2.21 -26.63
C ASP A 524 -17.12 -1.25 -26.11
N TYR A 525 -17.11 -0.01 -26.61
CA TYR A 525 -16.12 1.00 -26.25
C TYR A 525 -16.18 1.38 -24.77
N PHE A 526 -17.38 1.63 -24.22
CA PHE A 526 -17.53 2.03 -22.80
C PHE A 526 -17.16 0.92 -21.84
N ILE A 527 -17.56 -0.31 -22.17
CA ILE A 527 -17.18 -1.47 -21.37
C ILE A 527 -15.67 -1.62 -21.41
N LYS A 528 -15.06 -1.55 -22.60
CA LYS A 528 -13.62 -1.66 -22.75
C LYS A 528 -12.86 -0.57 -21.98
N LEU A 529 -13.29 0.69 -22.11
CA LEU A 529 -12.74 1.81 -21.34
C LEU A 529 -12.86 1.56 -19.83
N LEU A 530 -14.02 1.09 -19.36
CA LEU A 530 -14.23 0.72 -17.96
C LEU A 530 -13.27 -0.39 -17.50
N PHE A 531 -13.05 -1.43 -18.30
CA PHE A 531 -12.12 -2.52 -17.95
C PHE A 531 -10.68 -2.04 -17.90
N GLU A 532 -10.25 -1.27 -18.89
CA GLU A 532 -8.88 -0.80 -19.05
C GLU A 532 -8.51 0.20 -17.94
N ASP A 533 -9.39 1.15 -17.63
CA ASP A 533 -9.11 2.24 -16.70
C ASP A 533 -9.63 1.99 -15.27
N TYR A 534 -10.18 0.80 -15.01
CA TYR A 534 -10.85 0.47 -13.76
C TYR A 534 -9.99 0.73 -12.51
N LEU A 535 -8.73 0.27 -12.56
CA LEU A 535 -7.86 0.30 -11.38
C LEU A 535 -7.44 1.72 -11.02
N ILE A 536 -7.03 2.53 -12.01
CA ILE A 536 -6.68 3.94 -11.79
C ILE A 536 -7.92 4.70 -11.32
N THR A 537 -9.09 4.45 -11.93
CA THR A 537 -10.35 5.09 -11.52
C THR A 537 -10.72 4.80 -10.07
N ILE A 538 -10.71 3.52 -9.64
CA ILE A 538 -11.07 3.18 -8.25
C ILE A 538 -10.05 3.72 -7.25
N MET A 539 -8.76 3.79 -7.61
CA MET A 539 -7.72 4.41 -6.78
C MET A 539 -7.96 5.92 -6.63
N SER A 540 -8.15 6.65 -7.73
CA SER A 540 -8.40 8.10 -7.73
C SER A 540 -9.69 8.46 -6.98
N VAL A 541 -10.74 7.65 -7.13
CA VAL A 541 -12.00 7.76 -6.36
C VAL A 541 -11.74 7.55 -4.87
N GLY A 542 -11.02 6.49 -4.51
CA GLY A 542 -10.74 6.16 -3.11
C GLY A 542 -9.86 7.19 -2.41
N ILE A 543 -8.88 7.76 -3.13
CA ILE A 543 -8.04 8.87 -2.66
C ILE A 543 -8.89 10.10 -2.37
N ASN A 544 -9.76 10.50 -3.29
CA ASN A 544 -10.61 11.67 -3.08
C ASN A 544 -11.61 11.48 -1.92
N PHE A 545 -12.07 10.25 -1.67
CA PHE A 545 -12.87 9.95 -0.48
C PHE A 545 -12.10 10.08 0.84
N TYR A 546 -10.77 9.91 0.80
CA TYR A 546 -9.92 10.07 1.98
C TYR A 546 -9.80 11.54 2.42
N SER A 547 -10.05 12.49 1.51
CA SER A 547 -9.80 13.92 1.66
C SER A 547 -10.97 14.78 1.15
N LEU A 548 -12.13 14.64 1.78
CA LEU A 548 -13.33 15.41 1.41
C LEU A 548 -13.24 16.86 1.91
N ASP A 549 -12.53 17.74 1.20
CA ASP A 549 -12.65 19.21 1.34
C ASP A 549 -13.54 19.80 0.21
N ARG A 550 -14.13 20.99 0.42
CA ARG A 550 -15.19 21.58 -0.45
C ARG A 550 -15.05 23.09 -0.67
N LYS A 551 -13.88 23.56 -1.04
CA LYS A 551 -13.58 24.99 -1.24
C LYS A 551 -13.57 25.41 -2.70
N THR A 552 -13.03 24.61 -3.62
CA THR A 552 -12.81 25.04 -5.02
C THR A 552 -13.75 24.38 -6.05
N ASN A 553 -13.94 25.00 -7.22
CA ASN A 553 -14.72 24.42 -8.34
C ASN A 553 -14.14 23.08 -8.81
N LEU A 554 -12.81 22.93 -8.75
CA LEU A 554 -12.12 21.70 -9.08
C LEU A 554 -12.40 20.59 -8.06
N GLU A 555 -12.49 20.92 -6.76
CA GLU A 555 -12.93 19.98 -5.72
C GLU A 555 -14.38 19.56 -5.90
N ILE A 556 -15.28 20.50 -6.22
CA ILE A 556 -16.69 20.16 -6.50
C ILE A 556 -16.80 19.23 -7.71
N THR A 557 -16.07 19.54 -8.79
CA THR A 557 -16.03 18.70 -10.00
C THR A 557 -15.43 17.33 -9.69
N SER A 558 -14.35 17.29 -8.90
CA SER A 558 -13.71 16.05 -8.46
C SER A 558 -14.62 15.21 -7.57
N LEU A 559 -15.38 15.83 -6.67
CA LEU A 559 -16.37 15.15 -5.83
C LEU A 559 -17.51 14.58 -6.66
N ALA A 560 -18.04 15.34 -7.61
CA ALA A 560 -19.08 14.87 -8.53
C ALA A 560 -18.58 13.71 -9.40
N SER A 561 -17.38 13.85 -9.98
CA SER A 561 -16.69 12.79 -10.72
C SER A 561 -16.52 11.54 -9.85
N THR A 562 -16.03 11.71 -8.62
CA THR A 562 -15.83 10.62 -7.65
C THR A 562 -17.12 9.91 -7.29
N ALA A 563 -18.21 10.64 -7.07
CA ALA A 563 -19.51 10.04 -6.79
C ALA A 563 -20.02 9.22 -7.99
N ILE A 564 -19.94 9.75 -9.20
CA ILE A 564 -20.42 9.09 -10.43
C ILE A 564 -19.54 7.87 -10.76
N LEU A 565 -18.23 8.08 -10.87
CA LEU A 565 -17.27 7.03 -11.24
C LEU A 565 -17.11 5.99 -10.14
N GLY A 566 -17.14 6.40 -8.87
CA GLY A 566 -17.10 5.48 -7.74
C GLY A 566 -18.33 4.59 -7.69
N LEU A 567 -19.53 5.16 -7.84
CA LEU A 567 -20.76 4.37 -7.94
C LEU A 567 -20.72 3.42 -9.15
N ALA A 568 -20.31 3.93 -10.32
CA ALA A 568 -20.18 3.10 -11.52
C ALA A 568 -19.18 1.95 -11.33
N SER A 569 -18.04 2.21 -10.69
CA SER A 569 -16.99 1.22 -10.47
C SER A 569 -17.41 0.14 -9.47
N ILE A 570 -18.11 0.51 -8.39
CA ILE A 570 -18.63 -0.43 -7.39
C ILE A 570 -19.78 -1.27 -7.97
N LEU A 571 -20.66 -0.66 -8.78
CA LEU A 571 -21.79 -1.37 -9.39
C LEU A 571 -21.41 -2.17 -10.64
N ALA A 572 -20.27 -1.90 -11.27
CA ALA A 572 -19.87 -2.57 -12.50
C ALA A 572 -19.78 -4.10 -12.39
N PRO A 573 -19.07 -4.70 -11.41
CA PRO A 573 -19.02 -6.15 -11.26
C PRO A 573 -20.40 -6.82 -11.11
N PRO A 574 -21.31 -6.38 -10.20
CA PRO A 574 -22.61 -7.02 -10.07
C PRO A 574 -23.52 -6.79 -11.28
N LEU A 575 -23.47 -5.61 -11.93
CA LEU A 575 -24.24 -5.36 -13.15
C LEU A 575 -23.78 -6.25 -14.32
N ILE A 576 -22.47 -6.40 -14.51
CA ILE A 576 -21.91 -7.31 -15.52
C ILE A 576 -22.29 -8.75 -15.21
N PHE A 577 -22.21 -9.17 -13.95
CA PHE A 577 -22.64 -10.50 -13.53
C PHE A 577 -24.13 -10.76 -13.82
N LEU A 578 -25.02 -9.82 -13.46
CA LEU A 578 -26.45 -9.92 -13.74
C LEU A 578 -26.72 -9.96 -15.25
N LEU A 579 -26.00 -9.15 -16.03
CA LEU A 579 -26.10 -9.13 -17.49
C LEU A 579 -25.72 -10.49 -18.09
N LEU A 580 -24.59 -11.07 -17.66
CA LEU A 580 -24.14 -12.40 -18.09
C LEU A 580 -25.08 -13.53 -17.65
N LYS A 581 -25.68 -13.41 -16.47
CA LYS A 581 -26.62 -14.40 -15.94
C LYS A 581 -27.92 -14.42 -16.73
N THR A 582 -28.51 -13.25 -16.96
CA THR A 582 -29.85 -13.07 -17.54
C THR A 582 -29.87 -13.17 -19.07
N SER A 583 -28.78 -12.80 -19.74
CA SER A 583 -28.75 -12.76 -21.20
C SER A 583 -28.47 -14.13 -21.83
N ASP A 584 -29.02 -14.34 -23.03
CA ASP A 584 -28.58 -15.42 -23.92
C ASP A 584 -27.29 -14.99 -24.63
N ILE A 585 -26.17 -15.42 -24.06
CA ILE A 585 -24.82 -15.10 -24.53
C ILE A 585 -24.56 -15.64 -25.94
N ASN A 586 -25.23 -16.72 -26.33
CA ASN A 586 -25.07 -17.31 -27.66
C ASN A 586 -25.79 -16.51 -28.75
N SER A 587 -26.71 -15.61 -28.36
CA SER A 587 -27.41 -14.76 -29.31
C SER A 587 -26.44 -13.82 -30.02
N LYS A 588 -26.56 -13.75 -31.35
CA LYS A 588 -25.73 -12.86 -32.19
C LYS A 588 -25.84 -11.40 -31.75
N ALA A 589 -27.03 -10.99 -31.30
CA ALA A 589 -27.28 -9.64 -30.80
C ALA A 589 -26.47 -9.33 -29.52
N PHE A 590 -26.34 -10.29 -28.59
CA PHE A 590 -25.52 -10.12 -27.40
C PHE A 590 -24.05 -9.96 -27.76
N LYS A 591 -23.53 -10.84 -28.63
CA LYS A 591 -22.13 -10.81 -29.06
C LYS A 591 -21.74 -9.52 -29.80
N GLU A 592 -22.64 -8.99 -30.63
CA GLU A 592 -22.41 -7.73 -31.35
C GLU A 592 -22.44 -6.51 -30.41
N LYS A 593 -23.21 -6.57 -29.33
CA LYS A 593 -23.39 -5.46 -28.38
C LYS A 593 -22.34 -5.46 -27.28
N TYR A 594 -21.94 -6.64 -26.81
CA TYR A 594 -21.11 -6.82 -25.63
C TYR A 594 -19.85 -7.62 -25.94
N SER A 595 -19.28 -7.43 -27.14
CA SER A 595 -18.09 -8.18 -27.57
C SER A 595 -16.94 -8.07 -26.56
N ALA A 596 -16.71 -6.89 -25.96
CA ALA A 596 -15.67 -6.68 -24.96
C ALA A 596 -15.84 -7.55 -23.70
N LEU A 597 -17.06 -7.93 -23.33
CA LEU A 597 -17.31 -8.82 -22.17
C LEU A 597 -16.98 -10.28 -22.46
N ILE A 598 -16.90 -10.68 -23.72
CA ILE A 598 -16.67 -12.07 -24.15
C ILE A 598 -15.36 -12.23 -24.93
N GLU A 599 -14.71 -11.13 -25.30
CA GLU A 599 -13.50 -11.11 -26.14
C GLU A 599 -12.38 -11.93 -25.47
N GLY A 600 -11.90 -12.95 -26.19
CA GLY A 600 -10.83 -13.83 -25.72
C GLY A 600 -11.26 -14.95 -24.76
N LEU A 601 -12.53 -15.02 -24.36
CA LEU A 601 -13.04 -16.03 -23.43
C LEU A 601 -13.78 -17.16 -24.14
N LYS A 602 -13.68 -18.38 -23.61
CA LYS A 602 -14.44 -19.55 -24.11
C LYS A 602 -15.92 -19.38 -23.84
N GLU A 603 -16.71 -19.34 -24.91
CA GLU A 603 -18.17 -19.21 -24.85
C GLU A 603 -18.89 -20.49 -24.37
N SER A 604 -18.19 -21.64 -24.29
CA SER A 604 -18.80 -22.94 -24.01
C SER A 604 -19.52 -23.05 -22.66
N LYS A 605 -19.13 -22.26 -21.65
CA LYS A 605 -19.67 -22.32 -20.29
C LYS A 605 -19.80 -20.93 -19.70
N LYS A 606 -21.00 -20.56 -19.23
CA LYS A 606 -21.26 -19.26 -18.58
C LYS A 606 -20.32 -18.96 -17.40
N LEU A 607 -19.88 -20.00 -16.68
CA LEU A 607 -18.92 -19.88 -15.58
C LEU A 607 -17.58 -19.27 -16.00
N LEU A 608 -17.14 -19.47 -17.25
CA LEU A 608 -15.87 -18.93 -17.74
C LEU A 608 -15.93 -17.41 -17.98
N LEU A 609 -17.13 -16.87 -18.22
CA LEU A 609 -17.36 -15.44 -18.40
C LEU A 609 -17.32 -14.66 -17.08
N ILE A 610 -17.49 -15.37 -15.95
CA ILE A 610 -17.31 -14.78 -14.62
C ILE A 610 -15.85 -14.33 -14.43
N GLN A 611 -14.89 -14.81 -15.23
CA GLN A 611 -13.50 -14.32 -15.19
C GLN A 611 -13.41 -12.79 -15.31
N ASN A 612 -14.21 -12.17 -16.17
CA ASN A 612 -14.20 -10.70 -16.34
C ASN A 612 -14.79 -9.99 -15.10
N VAL A 613 -15.78 -10.57 -14.45
CA VAL A 613 -16.29 -10.06 -13.17
C VAL A 613 -15.22 -10.19 -12.08
N TRP A 614 -14.59 -11.36 -12.00
CA TRP A 614 -13.50 -11.63 -11.06
C TRP A 614 -12.31 -10.70 -11.24
N PHE A 615 -11.95 -10.39 -12.49
CA PHE A 615 -10.91 -9.42 -12.83
C PHE A 615 -11.18 -8.04 -12.21
N LEU A 616 -12.40 -7.53 -12.33
CA LEU A 616 -12.79 -6.25 -11.73
C LEU A 616 -12.81 -6.32 -10.19
N VAL A 617 -13.38 -7.40 -9.64
CA VAL A 617 -13.43 -7.63 -8.19
C VAL A 617 -12.04 -7.66 -7.57
N ARG A 618 -11.08 -8.35 -8.21
CA ARG A 618 -9.68 -8.37 -7.79
C ARG A 618 -9.06 -6.98 -7.76
N ARG A 619 -9.30 -6.16 -8.77
CA ARG A 619 -8.80 -4.78 -8.83
C ARG A 619 -9.41 -3.91 -7.73
N LEU A 620 -10.70 -4.06 -7.47
CA LEU A 620 -11.37 -3.41 -6.35
C LEU A 620 -10.73 -3.81 -5.01
N PHE A 621 -10.50 -5.10 -4.77
CA PHE A 621 -9.81 -5.56 -3.57
C PHE A 621 -8.37 -5.04 -3.46
N THR A 622 -7.64 -4.97 -4.57
CA THR A 622 -6.28 -4.39 -4.61
C THR A 622 -6.32 -2.94 -4.13
N ALA A 623 -7.24 -2.13 -4.64
CA ALA A 623 -7.41 -0.75 -4.21
C ALA A 623 -7.81 -0.62 -2.73
N ILE A 624 -8.72 -1.48 -2.26
CA ILE A 624 -9.13 -1.53 -0.85
C ILE A 624 -7.93 -1.87 0.06
N VAL A 625 -7.07 -2.81 -0.32
CA VAL A 625 -5.88 -3.16 0.46
C VAL A 625 -4.90 -1.99 0.51
N LEU A 626 -4.63 -1.35 -0.63
CA LEU A 626 -3.67 -0.24 -0.69
C LEU A 626 -4.15 0.99 0.08
N LEU A 627 -5.42 1.38 -0.04
CA LEU A 627 -5.98 2.56 0.62
C LEU A 627 -6.43 2.29 2.06
N GLY A 628 -7.02 1.12 2.32
CA GLY A 628 -7.58 0.77 3.62
C GLY A 628 -6.55 0.31 4.65
N MET A 629 -5.40 -0.20 4.20
CA MET A 629 -4.37 -0.76 5.08
C MET A 629 -3.07 0.07 5.10
N VAL A 630 -3.14 1.38 4.84
CA VAL A 630 -1.98 2.30 4.84
C VAL A 630 -1.18 2.24 6.16
N LYS A 631 -1.83 1.95 7.29
CA LYS A 631 -1.18 1.82 8.61
C LYS A 631 -0.57 0.44 8.89
N CYS A 632 -0.84 -0.55 8.05
CA CYS A 632 -0.45 -1.95 8.23
C CYS A 632 0.48 -2.38 7.09
N GLU A 633 1.64 -1.73 7.01
CA GLU A 633 2.61 -1.82 5.90
C GLU A 633 2.94 -3.26 5.51
N SER A 634 3.18 -4.11 6.51
CA SER A 634 3.54 -5.51 6.32
C SER A 634 2.41 -6.41 5.82
N PHE A 635 1.15 -6.05 6.11
CA PHE A 635 0.00 -6.86 5.70
C PHE A 635 -0.41 -6.62 4.25
N GLN A 636 -0.11 -5.44 3.71
CA GLN A 636 -0.42 -5.11 2.31
C GLN A 636 0.16 -6.13 1.31
N PRO A 637 1.48 -6.43 1.29
CA PRO A 637 2.04 -7.39 0.32
C PRO A 637 1.51 -8.81 0.55
N ILE A 638 1.25 -9.21 1.79
CA ILE A 638 0.68 -10.53 2.11
C ILE A 638 -0.71 -10.68 1.48
N CYS A 639 -1.59 -9.69 1.65
CA CYS A 639 -2.92 -9.68 1.04
C CYS A 639 -2.85 -9.75 -0.49
N LEU A 640 -1.91 -9.02 -1.10
CA LEU A 640 -1.73 -9.01 -2.56
C LEU A 640 -1.19 -10.34 -3.10
N VAL A 641 -0.30 -11.01 -2.36
CA VAL A 641 0.13 -12.38 -2.66
C VAL A 641 -1.07 -13.33 -2.62
N ILE A 642 -1.90 -13.29 -1.57
CA ILE A 642 -3.09 -14.14 -1.44
C ILE A 642 -4.05 -13.91 -2.62
N ILE A 643 -4.35 -12.65 -2.94
CA ILE A 643 -5.22 -12.28 -4.07
C ILE A 643 -4.67 -12.85 -5.39
N SER A 644 -3.36 -12.76 -5.60
CA SER A 644 -2.69 -13.27 -6.80
C SER A 644 -2.72 -14.80 -6.87
N VAL A 645 -2.50 -15.50 -5.75
CA VAL A 645 -2.62 -16.97 -5.67
C VAL A 645 -4.04 -17.43 -5.99
N VAL A 646 -5.06 -16.78 -5.43
CA VAL A 646 -6.47 -17.10 -5.74
C VAL A 646 -6.73 -16.94 -7.25
N ASN A 647 -6.24 -15.85 -7.85
CA ASN A 647 -6.41 -15.63 -9.28
C ASN A 647 -5.67 -16.67 -10.14
N GLN A 648 -4.45 -17.06 -9.77
CA GLN A 648 -3.72 -18.14 -10.44
C GLN A 648 -4.47 -19.46 -10.36
N VAL A 649 -5.04 -19.82 -9.20
CA VAL A 649 -5.86 -21.03 -9.05
C VAL A 649 -7.06 -21.00 -9.99
N VAL A 650 -7.75 -19.85 -10.10
CA VAL A 650 -8.87 -19.67 -11.04
C VAL A 650 -8.41 -19.89 -12.49
N LEU A 651 -7.30 -19.28 -12.91
CA LEU A 651 -6.76 -19.40 -14.27
C LEU A 651 -6.31 -20.83 -14.62
N ILE A 652 -5.63 -21.50 -13.70
CA ILE A 652 -5.13 -22.88 -13.89
C ILE A 652 -6.31 -23.87 -13.94
N ARG A 653 -7.31 -23.71 -13.05
CA ARG A 653 -8.42 -24.65 -12.91
C ARG A 653 -9.44 -24.51 -14.03
N TYR A 654 -9.86 -23.29 -14.34
CA TYR A 654 -10.98 -23.04 -15.25
C TYR A 654 -10.52 -22.81 -16.70
N LYS A 655 -9.29 -22.36 -16.90
CA LYS A 655 -8.69 -22.07 -18.21
C LYS A 655 -9.61 -21.23 -19.12
N PRO A 656 -10.02 -20.03 -18.68
CA PRO A 656 -11.16 -19.31 -19.24
C PRO A 656 -10.94 -18.82 -20.68
N PHE A 657 -9.70 -18.68 -21.14
CA PHE A 657 -9.39 -18.15 -22.46
C PHE A 657 -9.59 -19.14 -23.60
N GLU A 658 -9.93 -18.64 -24.80
CA GLU A 658 -10.15 -19.44 -26.02
C GLU A 658 -8.90 -20.24 -26.40
N SER A 659 -7.75 -19.57 -26.47
CA SER A 659 -6.49 -20.21 -26.82
C SER A 659 -5.73 -20.67 -25.56
N LYS A 660 -5.00 -21.79 -25.69
CA LYS A 660 -4.08 -22.24 -24.62
C LYS A 660 -2.96 -21.24 -24.39
N PHE A 661 -2.55 -20.53 -25.45
CA PHE A 661 -1.48 -19.54 -25.40
C PHE A 661 -1.89 -18.33 -24.54
N ASP A 662 -3.06 -17.74 -24.78
CA ASP A 662 -3.54 -16.59 -24.01
C ASP A 662 -3.72 -16.95 -22.53
N ASN A 663 -4.20 -18.17 -22.25
CA ASN A 663 -4.31 -18.66 -20.88
C ASN A 663 -2.94 -18.81 -20.18
N ASN A 664 -1.95 -19.33 -20.91
CA ASN A 664 -0.59 -19.49 -20.37
C ASN A 664 0.10 -18.13 -20.18
N LEU A 665 -0.16 -17.18 -21.08
CA LEU A 665 0.33 -15.81 -20.96
C LEU A 665 -0.26 -15.12 -19.73
N GLU A 666 -1.56 -15.28 -19.49
CA GLU A 666 -2.20 -14.73 -18.30
C GLU A 666 -1.67 -15.38 -17.01
N ILE A 667 -1.45 -16.71 -17.00
CA ILE A 667 -0.78 -17.38 -15.87
C ILE A 667 0.62 -16.82 -15.65
N PHE A 668 1.41 -16.63 -16.71
CA PHE A 668 2.75 -16.05 -16.62
C PHE A 668 2.72 -14.63 -16.02
N ASN A 669 1.82 -13.78 -16.51
CA ASN A 669 1.62 -12.43 -16.00
C ASN A 669 1.28 -12.44 -14.50
N GLU A 670 0.39 -13.33 -14.08
CA GLU A 670 0.02 -13.47 -12.67
C GLU A 670 1.14 -14.02 -11.78
N VAL A 671 1.99 -14.88 -12.32
CA VAL A 671 3.21 -15.33 -11.63
C VAL A 671 4.15 -14.15 -11.42
N CYS A 672 4.35 -13.29 -12.43
CA CYS A 672 5.16 -12.08 -12.29
C CYS A 672 4.60 -11.13 -11.22
N VAL A 673 3.29 -10.83 -11.23
CA VAL A 673 2.66 -9.99 -10.21
C VAL A 673 2.85 -10.56 -8.81
N MET A 674 2.68 -11.86 -8.64
CA MET A 674 2.89 -12.54 -7.37
C MET A 674 4.34 -12.42 -6.89
N TYR A 675 5.33 -12.63 -7.78
CA TYR A 675 6.74 -12.46 -7.43
C TYR A 675 7.09 -11.01 -7.08
N CYS A 676 6.50 -10.02 -7.77
CA CYS A 676 6.65 -8.61 -7.40
C CYS A 676 6.11 -8.37 -5.98
N SER A 677 4.93 -8.89 -5.65
CA SER A 677 4.37 -8.78 -4.30
C SER A 677 5.22 -9.48 -3.24
N PHE A 678 5.84 -10.61 -3.57
CA PHE A 678 6.83 -11.25 -2.69
C PHE A 678 8.08 -10.38 -2.50
N ALA A 679 8.61 -9.76 -3.55
CA ALA A 679 9.76 -8.86 -3.43
C ALA A 679 9.48 -7.69 -2.47
N TYR A 680 8.26 -7.14 -2.48
CA TYR A 680 7.84 -6.13 -1.51
C TYR A 680 7.79 -6.64 -0.06
N LEU A 681 7.45 -7.92 0.15
CA LEU A 681 7.52 -8.52 1.49
C LEU A 681 8.95 -8.47 2.05
N TYR A 682 9.97 -8.68 1.20
CA TYR A 682 11.37 -8.56 1.62
C TYR A 682 11.80 -7.12 1.93
N MET A 683 11.06 -6.12 1.46
CA MET A 683 11.35 -4.70 1.72
C MET A 683 10.73 -4.18 3.03
N THR A 684 9.82 -4.96 3.64
CA THR A 684 9.20 -4.61 4.92
C THR A 684 10.22 -4.55 6.07
N ASP A 685 9.82 -3.98 7.19
CA ASP A 685 10.65 -3.89 8.40
C ASP A 685 10.92 -5.24 9.07
N PHE A 686 10.28 -6.33 8.63
CA PHE A 686 10.62 -7.68 9.07
C PHE A 686 12.04 -8.09 8.69
N ILE A 687 12.57 -7.56 7.60
CA ILE A 687 13.94 -7.82 7.17
C ILE A 687 14.77 -6.58 7.49
N GLY A 688 15.59 -6.65 8.54
CA GLY A 688 16.48 -5.54 8.91
C GLY A 688 17.68 -5.37 7.98
N ASP A 689 18.03 -6.40 7.19
CA ASP A 689 19.19 -6.39 6.32
C ASP A 689 18.94 -5.58 5.03
N ILE A 690 19.64 -4.45 4.93
CA ILE A 690 19.58 -3.51 3.81
C ILE A 690 20.01 -4.18 2.48
N GLN A 691 21.01 -5.08 2.51
CA GLN A 691 21.51 -5.74 1.29
C GLN A 691 20.44 -6.65 0.70
N ILE A 692 19.68 -7.37 1.56
CA ILE A 692 18.57 -8.21 1.11
C ILE A 692 17.47 -7.35 0.46
N LYS A 693 17.15 -6.18 1.05
CA LYS A 693 16.18 -5.24 0.45
C LYS A 693 16.64 -4.73 -0.91
N LEU A 694 17.93 -4.41 -1.06
CA LEU A 694 18.52 -3.99 -2.34
C LEU A 694 18.40 -5.11 -3.39
N TYR A 695 18.76 -6.36 -3.05
CA TYR A 695 18.60 -7.50 -3.96
C TYR A 695 17.15 -7.76 -4.34
N ALA A 696 16.21 -7.64 -3.39
CA ALA A 696 14.78 -7.72 -3.67
C ALA A 696 14.33 -6.61 -4.65
N GLY A 697 14.90 -5.41 -4.50
CA GLY A 697 14.73 -4.30 -5.42
C GLY A 697 15.17 -4.60 -6.85
N TRP A 698 16.38 -5.15 -7.01
CA TRP A 698 16.89 -5.58 -8.31
C TRP A 698 16.03 -6.69 -8.93
N ALA A 699 15.59 -7.66 -8.12
CA ALA A 699 14.69 -8.71 -8.57
C ALA A 699 13.34 -8.14 -9.07
N LEU A 700 12.76 -7.19 -8.34
CA LEU A 700 11.52 -6.50 -8.74
C LEU A 700 11.68 -5.80 -10.10
N ALA A 701 12.76 -5.06 -10.30
CA ALA A 701 13.06 -4.40 -11.56
C ALA A 701 13.24 -5.41 -12.71
N ALA A 702 13.98 -6.49 -12.48
CA ALA A 702 14.23 -7.53 -13.48
C ALA A 702 12.94 -8.27 -13.91
N ILE A 703 12.09 -8.65 -12.95
CA ILE A 703 10.80 -9.31 -13.22
C ILE A 703 9.88 -8.39 -14.02
N THR A 704 9.87 -7.11 -13.69
CA THR A 704 9.01 -6.14 -14.39
C THR A 704 9.50 -5.91 -15.82
N LEU A 705 10.81 -5.77 -16.02
CA LEU A 705 11.41 -5.68 -17.36
C LEU A 705 11.13 -6.93 -18.20
N LEU A 706 11.25 -8.12 -17.60
CA LEU A 706 10.90 -9.38 -18.25
C LEU A 706 9.43 -9.40 -18.69
N THR A 707 8.52 -8.93 -17.84
CA THR A 707 7.09 -8.85 -18.13
C THR A 707 6.82 -7.94 -19.32
N ILE A 708 7.45 -6.76 -19.39
CA ILE A 708 7.34 -5.84 -20.52
C ILE A 708 7.88 -6.48 -21.79
N LEU A 709 9.08 -7.07 -21.71
CA LEU A 709 9.77 -7.65 -22.86
C LEU A 709 8.92 -8.77 -23.48
N VAL A 710 8.48 -9.74 -22.67
CA VAL A 710 7.68 -10.87 -23.14
C VAL A 710 6.37 -10.39 -23.77
N ASN A 711 5.63 -9.52 -23.09
CA ASN A 711 4.36 -9.01 -23.62
C ASN A 711 4.54 -8.15 -24.88
N SER A 712 5.57 -7.32 -24.93
CA SER A 712 5.88 -6.48 -26.10
C SER A 712 6.28 -7.33 -27.31
N LEU A 713 7.12 -8.36 -27.11
CA LEU A 713 7.52 -9.28 -28.18
C LEU A 713 6.31 -10.05 -28.73
N ILE A 714 5.41 -10.51 -27.85
CA ILE A 714 4.18 -11.20 -28.26
C ILE A 714 3.26 -10.25 -29.03
N ALA A 715 3.03 -9.04 -28.52
CA ALA A 715 2.21 -8.04 -29.20
C ALA A 715 2.76 -7.72 -30.60
N LEU A 716 4.07 -7.45 -30.69
CA LEU A 716 4.75 -7.19 -31.96
C LEU A 716 4.64 -8.37 -32.93
N PHE A 717 4.89 -9.60 -32.47
CA PHE A 717 4.78 -10.81 -33.28
C PHE A 717 3.36 -10.99 -33.82
N LEU A 718 2.33 -10.82 -32.99
CA LEU A 718 0.93 -10.94 -33.40
C LEU A 718 0.55 -9.87 -34.42
N THR A 719 0.95 -8.61 -34.21
CA THR A 719 0.71 -7.52 -35.17
C THR A 719 1.41 -7.80 -36.51
N LEU A 720 2.68 -8.23 -36.50
CA LEU A 720 3.43 -8.56 -37.71
C LEU A 720 2.81 -9.76 -38.45
N ALA A 721 2.43 -10.82 -37.74
CA ALA A 721 1.77 -11.98 -38.31
C ALA A 721 0.43 -11.61 -38.98
N GLN A 722 -0.36 -10.76 -38.33
CA GLN A 722 -1.63 -10.28 -38.88
C GLN A 722 -1.44 -9.40 -40.12
N LEU A 723 -0.49 -8.47 -40.10
CA LEU A 723 -0.13 -7.64 -41.25
C LEU A 723 0.36 -8.52 -42.40
N TYR A 724 1.24 -9.49 -42.14
CA TYR A 724 1.73 -10.45 -43.13
C TYR A 724 0.57 -11.22 -43.78
N ILE A 725 -0.32 -11.80 -42.98
CA ILE A 725 -1.48 -12.57 -43.50
C ILE A 725 -2.39 -11.68 -44.36
N LYS A 726 -2.68 -10.44 -43.93
CA LYS A 726 -3.56 -9.52 -44.68
C LYS A 726 -2.91 -9.08 -45.99
N THR A 727 -1.64 -8.71 -45.95
CA THR A 727 -0.88 -8.32 -47.15
C THR A 727 -0.80 -9.48 -48.12
N PHE A 728 -0.45 -10.68 -47.65
CA PHE A 728 -0.40 -11.89 -48.46
C PHE A 728 -1.75 -12.21 -49.11
N ARG A 729 -2.87 -12.08 -48.37
CA ARG A 729 -4.23 -12.26 -48.92
C ARG A 729 -4.56 -11.22 -50.00
N LYS A 730 -4.23 -9.94 -49.78
CA LYS A 730 -4.44 -8.87 -50.78
C LYS A 730 -3.61 -9.12 -52.03
N CYS A 731 -2.33 -9.47 -51.89
CA CYS A 731 -1.45 -9.84 -53.00
C CYS A 731 -2.00 -11.04 -53.77
N LYS A 732 -2.42 -12.10 -53.08
CA LYS A 732 -3.02 -13.29 -53.72
C LYS A 732 -4.31 -12.96 -54.48
N LEU A 733 -5.15 -12.07 -53.95
CA LEU A 733 -6.34 -11.59 -54.65
C LEU A 733 -5.99 -10.72 -55.87
N CYS A 734 -4.96 -9.88 -55.76
CA CYS A 734 -4.46 -9.08 -56.88
C CYS A 734 -3.90 -9.98 -57.99
N ILE A 735 -3.09 -10.97 -57.64
CA ILE A 735 -2.56 -11.98 -58.58
C ILE A 735 -3.72 -12.72 -59.25
N ARG A 736 -4.75 -13.16 -58.51
CA ARG A 736 -5.94 -13.79 -59.09
C ARG A 736 -6.68 -12.86 -60.05
N LYS A 737 -6.81 -11.57 -59.72
CA LYS A 737 -7.43 -10.56 -60.61
C LYS A 737 -6.59 -10.36 -61.87
N LEU A 738 -5.27 -10.26 -61.77
CA LEU A 738 -4.36 -10.15 -62.92
C LEU A 738 -4.41 -11.40 -63.79
N GLN A 739 -4.39 -12.60 -63.19
CA GLN A 739 -4.55 -13.87 -63.90
C GLN A 739 -5.91 -13.94 -64.60
N SER A 740 -7.00 -13.50 -63.97
CA SER A 740 -8.33 -13.47 -64.59
C SER A 740 -8.39 -12.49 -65.77
N ARG A 741 -7.70 -11.33 -65.69
CA ARG A 741 -7.60 -10.36 -66.79
C ARG A 741 -6.74 -10.91 -67.93
N TYR A 742 -5.62 -11.55 -67.61
CA TYR A 742 -4.76 -12.17 -68.60
C TYR A 742 -5.46 -13.32 -69.32
N SER A 743 -6.17 -14.20 -68.59
CA SER A 743 -6.96 -15.27 -69.18
C SER A 743 -8.06 -14.73 -70.08
N LYS A 744 -8.83 -13.73 -69.63
CA LYS A 744 -9.88 -13.09 -70.45
C LYS A 744 -9.32 -12.47 -71.73
N ASN A 745 -8.18 -11.78 -71.66
CA ASN A 745 -7.56 -11.19 -72.84
C ASN A 745 -6.95 -12.24 -73.79
N LYS A 746 -6.50 -13.40 -73.28
CA LYS A 746 -5.99 -14.51 -74.11
C LYS A 746 -7.12 -15.22 -74.87
N THR A 747 -8.29 -15.42 -74.26
CA THR A 747 -9.48 -15.97 -74.94
C THR A 747 -10.10 -15.03 -75.98
N VAL A 748 -9.80 -13.73 -75.97
CA VAL A 748 -10.35 -12.77 -76.96
C VAL A 748 -9.46 -12.62 -78.21
N LYS A 749 -8.27 -13.25 -78.25
CA LYS A 749 -7.37 -13.18 -79.42
C LYS A 749 -6.95 -14.52 -80.03
N MET A 750 -7.44 -15.66 -79.54
CA MET A 750 -7.19 -16.95 -80.19
C MET A 750 -8.49 -17.73 -80.39
N LEU A 751 -8.91 -17.77 -81.66
CA LEU A 751 -9.88 -18.65 -82.33
C LEU A 751 -11.38 -18.54 -81.96
N PRO A 752 -12.16 -17.87 -82.81
CA PRO A 752 -13.59 -18.15 -82.98
C PRO A 752 -13.89 -19.40 -83.86
N ASN A 753 -12.90 -20.03 -84.51
CA ASN A 753 -13.18 -20.94 -85.64
C ASN A 753 -12.86 -22.44 -85.45
N ARG A 754 -12.61 -22.95 -84.23
CA ARG A 754 -12.43 -24.41 -84.03
C ARG A 754 -13.33 -25.09 -83.00
N LEU A 755 -14.01 -24.34 -82.13
CA LEU A 755 -14.84 -24.91 -81.07
C LEU A 755 -16.23 -25.40 -81.52
N GLN A 756 -16.64 -25.19 -82.78
CA GLN A 756 -17.85 -25.81 -83.31
C GLN A 756 -17.68 -27.27 -83.76
N ASN A 757 -16.44 -27.77 -83.90
CA ASN A 757 -16.20 -29.17 -84.31
C ASN A 757 -15.87 -30.12 -83.14
N ASP A 758 -15.41 -29.60 -82.00
CA ASP A 758 -14.99 -30.46 -80.88
C ASP A 758 -16.16 -30.88 -79.98
N ASP A 759 -17.27 -30.12 -79.94
CA ASP A 759 -18.47 -30.51 -79.19
C ASP A 759 -19.20 -31.69 -79.86
N ALA A 760 -19.09 -31.85 -81.19
CA ALA A 760 -19.57 -33.03 -81.91
C ALA A 760 -18.70 -34.29 -81.67
N LEU A 761 -17.39 -34.09 -81.43
CA LEU A 761 -16.44 -35.17 -81.14
C LEU A 761 -16.54 -35.64 -79.67
N TYR A 762 -16.84 -34.73 -78.74
CA TYR A 762 -17.08 -35.08 -77.34
C TYR A 762 -18.44 -35.75 -77.12
N ALA A 763 -19.47 -35.38 -77.88
CA ALA A 763 -20.77 -36.07 -77.83
C ALA A 763 -20.67 -37.52 -78.34
N THR A 764 -19.90 -37.77 -79.40
CA THR A 764 -19.65 -39.14 -79.90
C THR A 764 -18.77 -39.97 -78.97
N MET A 765 -17.78 -39.37 -78.29
CA MET A 765 -16.95 -40.08 -77.30
C MET A 765 -17.69 -40.45 -76.01
N ILE A 766 -18.79 -39.76 -75.65
CA ILE A 766 -19.59 -40.08 -74.46
C ILE A 766 -20.58 -41.21 -74.78
N ASP A 767 -21.16 -41.25 -75.98
CA ASP A 767 -21.99 -42.38 -76.45
C ASP A 767 -21.19 -43.69 -76.63
N ASP A 768 -19.89 -43.60 -76.96
CA ASP A 768 -19.00 -44.77 -77.02
C ASP A 768 -18.51 -45.25 -75.63
N LEU A 769 -18.55 -44.38 -74.61
CA LEU A 769 -18.11 -44.72 -73.25
C LEU A 769 -19.17 -45.49 -72.46
N ASP A 770 -20.45 -45.23 -72.71
CA ASP A 770 -21.56 -45.95 -72.04
C ASP A 770 -21.78 -47.37 -72.61
N ASN A 771 -21.13 -47.73 -73.72
CA ASN A 771 -21.28 -49.04 -74.36
C ASN A 771 -20.08 -50.00 -74.21
N SER A 772 -19.02 -49.66 -73.48
CA SER A 772 -17.84 -50.54 -73.34
C SER A 772 -17.61 -51.01 -71.90
N HIS A 773 -18.34 -52.06 -71.52
CA HIS A 773 -17.92 -52.90 -70.41
C HIS A 773 -16.63 -53.66 -70.77
N THR A 774 -15.67 -53.58 -69.84
CA THR A 774 -14.46 -54.42 -69.68
C THR A 774 -13.39 -54.32 -70.78
N ASN A 775 -12.33 -53.54 -70.52
CA ASN A 775 -11.00 -53.89 -71.02
C ASN A 775 -9.86 -53.19 -70.25
N GLU A 776 -9.17 -53.94 -69.39
CA GLU A 776 -7.96 -53.53 -68.65
C GLU A 776 -6.81 -53.11 -69.59
N ALA A 777 -6.84 -53.56 -70.86
CA ALA A 777 -5.87 -53.19 -71.87
C ALA A 777 -5.84 -51.68 -72.14
N TYR A 778 -6.99 -50.99 -72.12
CA TYR A 778 -7.08 -49.55 -72.42
C TYR A 778 -6.48 -48.68 -71.32
N ILE A 779 -6.63 -49.09 -70.06
CA ILE A 779 -6.05 -48.40 -68.89
C ILE A 779 -4.52 -48.50 -68.94
N SER A 780 -3.97 -49.65 -69.34
CA SER A 780 -2.52 -49.84 -69.47
C SER A 780 -1.91 -48.92 -70.54
N THR A 781 -2.61 -48.70 -71.65
CA THR A 781 -2.14 -47.84 -72.74
C THR A 781 -2.17 -46.37 -72.35
N LYS A 782 -3.20 -45.92 -71.60
CA LYS A 782 -3.26 -44.55 -71.07
C LYS A 782 -2.20 -44.29 -70.01
N ILE A 783 -1.91 -45.24 -69.12
CA ILE A 783 -0.83 -45.11 -68.14
C ILE A 783 0.54 -45.01 -68.85
N ARG A 784 0.73 -45.74 -69.96
CA ARG A 784 1.95 -45.67 -70.76
C ARG A 784 2.10 -44.34 -71.50
N GLN A 785 1.01 -43.79 -72.06
CA GLN A 785 1.02 -42.47 -72.69
C GLN A 785 1.24 -41.33 -71.67
N GLN A 786 0.69 -41.47 -70.46
CA GLN A 786 0.89 -40.49 -69.38
C GLN A 786 2.35 -40.48 -68.88
N LYS A 787 3.01 -41.64 -68.81
CA LYS A 787 4.44 -41.73 -68.47
C LYS A 787 5.36 -41.16 -69.55
N ILE A 788 4.99 -41.28 -70.82
CA ILE A 788 5.74 -40.68 -71.94
C ILE A 788 5.60 -39.15 -71.91
N LEU A 789 4.39 -38.63 -71.66
CA LEU A 789 4.14 -37.19 -71.47
C LEU A 789 4.89 -36.63 -70.25
N GLU A 790 4.98 -37.36 -69.14
CA GLU A 790 5.79 -36.95 -67.98
C GLU A 790 7.30 -36.94 -68.27
N GLN A 791 7.79 -37.85 -69.11
CA GLN A 791 9.20 -37.87 -69.52
C GLN A 791 9.53 -36.75 -70.51
N GLU A 792 8.63 -36.39 -71.42
CA GLU A 792 8.79 -35.21 -72.29
C GLU A 792 8.72 -33.90 -71.50
N TYR A 793 7.86 -33.82 -70.48
CA TYR A 793 7.74 -32.63 -69.62
C TYR A 793 8.98 -32.38 -68.74
N ARG A 794 9.78 -33.43 -68.46
CA ARG A 794 11.06 -33.29 -67.75
C ARG A 794 12.23 -32.82 -68.62
N ARG A 795 12.09 -32.83 -69.96
CA ARG A 795 13.21 -32.53 -70.89
C ARG A 795 13.27 -31.09 -71.41
N GLN A 796 12.33 -30.21 -71.08
CA GLN A 796 12.39 -28.80 -71.50
C GLN A 796 12.71 -27.85 -70.34
N PRO A 797 13.82 -27.08 -70.40
CA PRO A 797 14.14 -26.09 -69.40
C PRO A 797 13.35 -24.81 -69.72
N SER A 798 12.25 -24.57 -69.00
CA SER A 798 11.62 -23.25 -69.02
C SER A 798 11.18 -22.81 -67.63
N PHE A 799 11.26 -21.49 -67.47
CA PHE A 799 10.98 -20.64 -66.31
C PHE A 799 9.69 -20.97 -65.51
N PHE A 800 8.80 -21.81 -66.06
CA PHE A 800 7.58 -22.30 -65.41
C PHE A 800 7.82 -23.38 -64.33
N GLN A 801 8.94 -24.11 -64.36
CA GLN A 801 9.27 -25.14 -63.36
C GLN A 801 9.59 -24.57 -61.97
N ALA A 802 10.18 -23.37 -61.89
CA ALA A 802 10.42 -22.71 -60.60
C ALA A 802 9.10 -22.35 -59.89
N PHE A 803 8.07 -22.00 -60.66
CA PHE A 803 6.75 -21.63 -60.13
C PHE A 803 5.90 -22.85 -59.70
N SER A 804 6.01 -23.99 -60.39
CA SER A 804 5.32 -25.22 -59.97
C SER A 804 6.00 -25.88 -58.77
N MET A 805 7.34 -25.86 -58.69
CA MET A 805 8.11 -26.26 -57.49
C MET A 805 7.77 -25.38 -56.28
N GLN A 806 7.71 -24.05 -56.42
CA GLN A 806 7.26 -23.17 -55.33
C GLN A 806 5.82 -23.46 -54.89
N ARG A 807 4.94 -23.86 -55.82
CA ARG A 807 3.55 -24.23 -55.49
C ARG A 807 3.49 -25.53 -54.70
N TYR A 808 4.34 -26.49 -55.05
CA TYR A 808 4.46 -27.77 -54.36
C TYR A 808 5.08 -27.60 -52.97
N GLU A 809 6.14 -26.79 -52.83
CA GLU A 809 6.73 -26.44 -51.52
C GLU A 809 5.76 -25.65 -50.63
N ALA A 810 5.00 -24.70 -51.18
CA ALA A 810 4.00 -23.97 -50.43
C ALA A 810 2.83 -24.86 -49.97
N GLN A 811 2.48 -25.91 -50.73
CA GLN A 811 1.48 -26.90 -50.33
C GLN A 811 2.03 -27.87 -49.26
N ARG A 812 3.31 -28.25 -49.36
CA ARG A 812 4.01 -29.05 -48.35
C ARG A 812 4.10 -28.31 -47.00
N LEU A 813 4.49 -27.03 -47.02
CA LEU A 813 4.51 -26.17 -45.83
C LEU A 813 3.10 -25.95 -45.22
N GLN A 814 2.04 -25.96 -46.03
CA GLN A 814 0.66 -25.92 -45.50
C GLN A 814 0.22 -27.23 -44.81
N PHE A 815 0.75 -28.38 -45.24
CA PHE A 815 0.56 -29.65 -44.56
C PHE A 815 1.33 -29.69 -43.23
N ASP A 816 2.56 -29.18 -43.19
CA ASP A 816 3.34 -29.10 -41.94
C ASP A 816 2.74 -28.10 -40.94
N VAL A 817 2.18 -26.97 -41.37
CA VAL A 817 1.50 -26.00 -40.47
C VAL A 817 0.21 -26.57 -39.87
N LYS A 818 -0.45 -27.53 -40.53
CA LYS A 818 -1.59 -28.27 -39.94
C LYS A 818 -1.13 -29.29 -38.90
N THR A 819 0.04 -29.90 -39.11
CA THR A 819 0.66 -30.88 -38.19
C THR A 819 1.31 -30.21 -36.98
N ILE A 820 1.74 -28.96 -37.10
CA ILE A 820 2.21 -28.11 -35.99
C ILE A 820 1.04 -27.48 -35.20
N ARG A 821 -0.18 -27.47 -35.77
CA ARG A 821 -1.40 -26.96 -35.11
C ARG A 821 -2.19 -28.04 -34.35
N SER A 822 -1.95 -29.32 -34.61
CA SER A 822 -2.40 -30.45 -33.77
C SER A 822 -1.38 -30.71 -32.67
#